data_AF-F0RPZ8-F1
#
_entry.id   AF-F0RPZ8-F1
#
_cell.length_a   1.000
_cell.length_b   1.000
_cell.length_c   1.000
_cell.angle_alpha   90.00
_cell.angle_beta   90.00
_cell.angle_gamma   90.00
#
_symmetry.space_group_name_H-M   'P 1'
#
loop_
_entity.id
_entity.type
_entity.pdbx_description
1 polymer ?
#
loop_
_entity_poly.entity_id
_entity_poly.type
_entity_poly.pdbx_seq_one_letter_code
_entity_poly.pdbx_strand_id
1 'polypeptide(L)'
;MQPVAVVWFKKDLRVSDHAALSRAAERGPVLPLYIYEPEQLGHEEFAGHHLTYLNECLHDLSARLARLGAPLVIRYGEAVEVLEALSREVTVGSLWAHQETGNGVSFARDLRVHAWARARGIPFYEPPQQGVIRRMVNRDGWADAWEERMSAPPLPVPALRGVAGTPASLGVLDHAALRVPLGRRVIPQGGEAAAHDILESFLQRRGRDYMWAMSSPLTAEDACSRLSAPLAFGTVSARTVLLATRQALARAVAEQDAQWERSLRSFESRLHWRDHFIQRLESEPRMEFENLNRAYDGLREPHWNEEYFQRWQEGQTGYPLIDATMRMLRATGWLNFRMRAMLVSFAAQHLWLHWRRPGLFLARQWLDNEPGIHWSQMQMQSGTVGINRSRIYSPTRQAREQDPDGEFIRRWVPELAGVPAPHIWRPWELPPLAARGLGLRLGRDYPYPVVDEHAPAREAHRRLQAVRDTPLFAAEARRVYALHGSRKKAVIRAEREKKGLPPRPERPSARRSPLPRRHPMSDQPNLFDTADTQPPVQLPHDWGAVLHDEISRPSFRRLLEFVEEQRRTATVYPPPEDVFTALRLTSYQDAKVLILGQDPYHGAGQAHGLAFSVRRGVRVPPSLRNIYQELKEDVGVTPPRHGNLEAWAERGVLLLNAVLTVREGEPNSHAGQGWEDFTDAVIRALNAKEQRVVFVLWGAYARKKKKLVTAPQHVVIESGHPSPLSVRHFAGTRPFSAVNRALQEAGEEAVDWSLPQ
;
A
#
# COMPACT_ATOMS: atom_id res chain seq x y z
N MET A 1 -55.66 -4.93 15.59
CA MET A 1 -55.37 -3.67 14.86
C MET A 1 -55.03 -4.04 13.41
N GLN A 2 -54.86 -3.09 12.48
CA GLN A 2 -54.36 -3.42 11.15
C GLN A 2 -52.91 -3.97 11.28
N PRO A 3 -52.56 -5.09 10.62
CA PRO A 3 -51.19 -5.59 10.63
C PRO A 3 -50.21 -4.59 10.00
N VAL A 4 -49.07 -4.35 10.65
CA VAL A 4 -48.05 -3.37 10.21
C VAL A 4 -46.77 -4.07 9.76
N ALA A 5 -46.07 -3.47 8.79
CA ALA A 5 -44.73 -3.87 8.39
C ALA A 5 -43.70 -3.07 9.21
N VAL A 6 -43.01 -3.74 10.14
CA VAL A 6 -41.92 -3.12 10.91
C VAL A 6 -40.66 -3.11 10.05
N VAL A 7 -40.10 -1.92 9.81
CA VAL A 7 -38.83 -1.75 9.09
C VAL A 7 -37.78 -1.36 10.12
N TRP A 8 -36.94 -2.33 10.47
CA TRP A 8 -35.90 -2.20 11.48
C TRP A 8 -34.58 -1.77 10.84
N PHE A 9 -34.21 -0.52 11.10
CA PHE A 9 -32.98 0.11 10.65
C PHE A 9 -31.80 -0.27 11.56
N LYS A 10 -30.63 -0.50 10.94
CA LYS A 10 -29.38 -0.89 11.60
C LYS A 10 -28.18 -0.14 11.01
N LYS A 11 -27.66 -0.60 9.87
CA LYS A 11 -26.51 -0.03 9.12
C LYS A 11 -26.92 0.36 7.69
N ASP A 12 -28.09 0.96 7.60
CA ASP A 12 -28.85 1.28 6.40
C ASP A 12 -29.58 2.63 6.57
N LEU A 13 -28.98 3.57 7.32
CA LEU A 13 -29.59 4.80 7.83
C LEU A 13 -29.88 5.88 6.76
N ARG A 14 -30.74 5.56 5.79
CA ARG A 14 -31.14 6.40 4.66
C ARG A 14 -32.54 6.04 4.18
N VAL A 15 -33.13 6.85 3.29
CA VAL A 15 -34.41 6.49 2.62
C VAL A 15 -34.26 6.18 1.12
N SER A 16 -33.18 6.59 0.47
CA SER A 16 -32.89 6.26 -0.94
C SER A 16 -32.36 4.84 -1.11
N ASP A 17 -32.65 4.20 -2.24
CA ASP A 17 -32.18 2.84 -2.59
C ASP A 17 -32.38 1.81 -1.45
N HIS A 18 -33.52 1.88 -0.76
CA HIS A 18 -33.72 1.17 0.51
C HIS A 18 -34.75 0.02 0.39
N ALA A 19 -34.30 -1.10 -0.19
CA ALA A 19 -35.15 -2.24 -0.55
C ALA A 19 -36.09 -2.79 0.55
N ALA A 20 -35.69 -2.79 1.82
CA ALA A 20 -36.57 -3.22 2.92
C ALA A 20 -37.76 -2.26 3.09
N LEU A 21 -37.49 -0.98 3.31
CA LEU A 21 -38.47 0.12 3.33
C LEU A 21 -39.41 0.14 2.11
N SER A 22 -38.88 0.08 0.88
CA SER A 22 -39.70 0.11 -0.34
C SER A 22 -40.69 -1.06 -0.40
N ARG A 23 -40.22 -2.29 -0.19
CA ARG A 23 -41.04 -3.52 -0.22
C ARG A 23 -42.02 -3.64 0.94
N ALA A 24 -41.72 -3.00 2.08
CA ALA A 24 -42.65 -2.88 3.19
C ALA A 24 -43.79 -1.90 2.86
N ALA A 25 -43.49 -0.74 2.25
CA ALA A 25 -44.47 0.28 1.88
C ALA A 25 -45.50 -0.20 0.85
N GLU A 26 -45.05 -1.02 -0.11
CA GLU A 26 -45.90 -1.73 -1.09
C GLU A 26 -46.99 -2.57 -0.41
N ARG A 27 -46.74 -3.11 0.79
CA ARG A 27 -47.60 -4.09 1.45
C ARG A 27 -48.60 -3.52 2.45
N GLY A 28 -48.42 -2.30 2.94
CA GLY A 28 -49.32 -1.72 3.93
C GLY A 28 -48.76 -0.53 4.70
N PRO A 29 -49.28 -0.27 5.91
CA PRO A 29 -48.68 0.66 6.85
C PRO A 29 -47.30 0.20 7.30
N VAL A 30 -46.37 1.14 7.39
CA VAL A 30 -44.98 0.92 7.77
C VAL A 30 -44.71 1.53 9.13
N LEU A 31 -44.00 0.80 9.98
CA LEU A 31 -43.45 1.28 11.23
C LEU A 31 -41.92 1.26 11.16
N PRO A 32 -41.27 2.41 10.87
CA PRO A 32 -39.82 2.52 10.97
C PRO A 32 -39.37 2.40 12.44
N LEU A 33 -38.43 1.50 12.70
CA LEU A 33 -37.91 1.19 14.03
C LEU A 33 -36.39 1.31 14.05
N TYR A 34 -35.85 2.00 15.03
CA TYR A 34 -34.44 1.92 15.42
C TYR A 34 -34.31 1.52 16.89
N ILE A 35 -33.28 0.73 17.22
CA ILE A 35 -33.06 0.20 18.57
C ILE A 35 -31.63 0.52 18.99
N TYR A 36 -31.48 1.24 20.11
CA TYR A 36 -30.21 1.33 20.83
C TYR A 36 -30.02 0.06 21.67
N GLU A 37 -29.17 -0.83 21.19
CA GLU A 37 -28.93 -2.15 21.77
C GLU A 37 -27.75 -2.10 22.77
N PRO A 38 -27.95 -2.38 24.07
CA PRO A 38 -26.88 -2.34 25.08
C PRO A 38 -25.67 -3.22 24.73
N GLU A 39 -25.88 -4.43 24.20
CA GLU A 39 -24.78 -5.31 23.77
C GLU A 39 -23.92 -4.71 22.62
N GLN A 40 -24.49 -3.87 21.76
CA GLN A 40 -23.76 -3.19 20.67
C GLN A 40 -23.02 -1.96 21.20
N LEU A 41 -23.69 -1.14 22.02
CA LEU A 41 -23.13 0.08 22.59
C LEU A 41 -21.99 -0.20 23.59
N GLY A 42 -22.07 -1.32 24.30
CA GLY A 42 -21.03 -1.80 25.21
C GLY A 42 -19.93 -2.64 24.54
N HIS A 43 -20.02 -2.92 23.23
CA HIS A 43 -19.05 -3.78 22.55
C HIS A 43 -17.64 -3.15 22.50
N GLU A 44 -16.60 -3.98 22.54
CA GLU A 44 -15.20 -3.51 22.53
C GLU A 44 -14.80 -2.73 21.27
N GLU A 45 -15.55 -2.83 20.18
CA GLU A 45 -15.34 -2.05 18.95
C GLU A 45 -16.10 -0.71 18.94
N PHE A 46 -16.99 -0.47 19.91
CA PHE A 46 -17.83 0.73 19.96
C PHE A 46 -17.24 1.83 20.85
N ALA A 47 -17.54 3.09 20.53
CA ALA A 47 -16.96 4.26 21.19
C ALA A 47 -17.84 5.50 21.01
N GLY A 48 -17.57 6.54 21.81
CA GLY A 48 -18.32 7.79 21.78
C GLY A 48 -18.50 8.40 20.39
N HIS A 49 -17.43 8.53 19.60
CA HIS A 49 -17.52 9.15 18.27
C HIS A 49 -18.37 8.33 17.28
N HIS A 50 -18.54 7.02 17.49
CA HIS A 50 -19.51 6.22 16.74
C HIS A 50 -20.94 6.60 17.10
N LEU A 51 -21.24 6.80 18.39
CA LEU A 51 -22.55 7.27 18.84
C LEU A 51 -22.84 8.70 18.36
N THR A 52 -21.87 9.60 18.41
CA THR A 52 -22.04 10.98 17.93
C THR A 52 -22.46 11.00 16.46
N TYR A 53 -21.73 10.27 15.60
CA TYR A 53 -22.07 10.16 14.16
C TYR A 53 -23.39 9.43 13.91
N LEU A 54 -23.65 8.35 14.66
CA LEU A 54 -24.92 7.62 14.63
C LEU A 54 -26.10 8.53 14.94
N ASN A 55 -26.01 9.36 15.98
CA ASN A 55 -27.07 10.28 16.38
C ASN A 55 -27.35 11.32 15.30
N GLU A 56 -26.32 11.88 14.66
CA GLU A 56 -26.48 12.76 13.50
C GLU A 56 -27.19 12.06 12.33
N CYS A 57 -26.83 10.80 12.04
CA CYS A 57 -27.51 9.99 11.03
C CYS A 57 -28.99 9.74 11.39
N LEU A 58 -29.29 9.46 12.66
CA LEU A 58 -30.66 9.20 13.14
C LEU A 58 -31.53 10.45 13.16
N HIS A 59 -30.96 11.63 13.43
CA HIS A 59 -31.67 12.91 13.30
C HIS A 59 -32.10 13.17 11.85
N ASP A 60 -31.19 13.03 10.88
CA ASP A 60 -31.51 13.20 9.44
C ASP A 60 -32.51 12.12 8.96
N LEU A 61 -32.30 10.85 9.32
CA LEU A 61 -33.22 9.75 9.00
C LEU A 61 -34.63 9.99 9.57
N SER A 62 -34.74 10.37 10.85
CA SER A 62 -36.01 10.68 11.50
C SER A 62 -36.75 11.83 10.81
N ALA A 63 -36.04 12.90 10.45
CA ALA A 63 -36.61 14.04 9.74
C ALA A 63 -37.05 13.70 8.29
N ARG A 64 -36.41 12.73 7.64
CA ARG A 64 -36.83 12.21 6.32
C ARG A 64 -38.07 11.33 6.43
N LEU A 65 -38.05 10.34 7.31
CA LEU A 65 -39.14 9.40 7.53
C LEU A 65 -40.44 10.12 7.96
N ALA A 66 -40.34 11.13 8.84
CA ALA A 66 -41.47 11.99 9.20
C ALA A 66 -42.07 12.72 7.98
N ARG A 67 -41.25 13.29 7.09
CA ARG A 67 -41.70 13.94 5.85
C ARG A 67 -42.32 12.98 4.84
N LEU A 68 -41.93 11.70 4.86
CA LEU A 68 -42.49 10.65 4.02
C LEU A 68 -43.82 10.08 4.54
N GLY A 69 -44.27 10.47 5.74
CA GLY A 69 -45.57 10.07 6.31
C GLY A 69 -45.51 8.93 7.34
N ALA A 70 -44.32 8.48 7.77
CA ALA A 70 -44.15 7.47 8.82
C ALA A 70 -42.95 7.83 9.72
N PRO A 71 -43.15 8.46 10.88
CA PRO A 71 -42.07 8.85 11.79
C PRO A 71 -41.23 7.67 12.31
N LEU A 72 -39.96 7.93 12.64
CA LEU A 72 -39.06 6.93 13.23
C LEU A 72 -39.39 6.69 14.72
N VAL A 73 -39.72 5.44 15.04
CA VAL A 73 -39.84 4.98 16.43
C VAL A 73 -38.47 4.52 16.92
N ILE A 74 -37.99 5.14 18.01
CA ILE A 74 -36.73 4.81 18.64
C ILE A 74 -37.00 4.11 19.98
N ARG A 75 -36.24 3.04 20.24
CA ARG A 75 -36.29 2.20 21.44
C ARG A 75 -34.87 2.03 22.01
N TYR A 76 -34.79 1.62 23.27
CA TYR A 76 -33.57 1.22 23.95
C TYR A 76 -33.81 -0.13 24.64
N GLY A 77 -32.84 -1.05 24.55
CA GLY A 77 -32.93 -2.40 25.08
C GLY A 77 -32.51 -3.46 24.07
N GLU A 78 -32.54 -4.73 24.48
CA GLU A 78 -32.17 -5.84 23.61
C GLU A 78 -33.23 -6.07 22.52
N ALA A 79 -32.80 -6.31 21.27
CA ALA A 79 -33.70 -6.28 20.11
C ALA A 79 -34.93 -7.20 20.24
N VAL A 80 -34.76 -8.40 20.79
CA VAL A 80 -35.87 -9.34 21.01
C VAL A 80 -36.85 -8.83 22.07
N GLU A 81 -36.38 -8.23 23.16
CA GLU A 81 -37.23 -7.67 24.22
C GLU A 81 -38.03 -6.46 23.72
N VAL A 82 -37.38 -5.63 22.90
CA VAL A 82 -37.98 -4.45 22.27
C VAL A 82 -39.04 -4.86 21.24
N LEU A 83 -38.73 -5.82 20.36
CA LEU A 83 -39.70 -6.36 19.38
C LEU A 83 -40.87 -7.08 20.08
N GLU A 84 -40.59 -7.77 21.18
CA GLU A 84 -41.60 -8.41 22.03
C GLU A 84 -42.54 -7.40 22.68
N ALA A 85 -42.02 -6.33 23.29
CA ALA A 85 -42.82 -5.25 23.84
C ALA A 85 -43.66 -4.56 22.76
N LEU A 86 -43.04 -4.26 21.60
CA LEU A 86 -43.69 -3.63 20.46
C LEU A 86 -44.85 -4.48 19.91
N SER A 87 -44.74 -5.81 19.94
CA SER A 87 -45.81 -6.73 19.52
C SER A 87 -47.07 -6.69 20.40
N ARG A 88 -47.01 -6.02 21.55
CA ARG A 88 -48.16 -5.73 22.45
C ARG A 88 -48.77 -4.36 22.16
N GLU A 89 -47.98 -3.42 21.64
CA GLU A 89 -48.43 -2.10 21.20
C GLU A 89 -49.13 -2.15 19.83
N VAL A 90 -48.61 -2.95 18.90
CA VAL A 90 -49.11 -3.06 17.51
C VAL A 90 -49.17 -4.51 17.02
N THR A 91 -50.11 -4.79 16.11
CA THR A 91 -50.18 -6.07 15.39
C THR A 91 -49.03 -6.14 14.36
N VAL A 92 -47.89 -6.72 14.71
CA VAL A 92 -46.75 -6.90 13.79
C VAL A 92 -47.10 -7.96 12.74
N GLY A 93 -47.32 -7.53 11.49
CA GLY A 93 -47.64 -8.41 10.37
C GLY A 93 -46.43 -8.93 9.60
N SER A 94 -45.31 -8.20 9.63
CA SER A 94 -44.01 -8.64 9.10
C SER A 94 -42.87 -7.78 9.64
N LEU A 95 -41.66 -8.35 9.69
CA LEU A 95 -40.42 -7.66 9.99
C LEU A 95 -39.57 -7.52 8.71
N TRP A 96 -38.91 -6.39 8.54
CA TRP A 96 -38.07 -6.05 7.40
C TRP A 96 -36.78 -5.39 7.88
N ALA A 97 -35.64 -5.83 7.38
CA ALA A 97 -34.34 -5.19 7.58
C ALA A 97 -33.46 -5.51 6.36
N HIS A 98 -32.39 -4.77 6.09
CA HIS A 98 -31.40 -5.30 5.12
C HIS A 98 -30.58 -6.45 5.71
N GLN A 99 -30.07 -7.32 4.84
CA GLN A 99 -29.04 -8.28 5.23
C GLN A 99 -27.81 -7.54 5.75
N GLU A 100 -27.50 -7.74 7.02
CA GLU A 100 -26.26 -7.28 7.65
C GLU A 100 -25.22 -8.41 7.63
N THR A 101 -23.96 -8.04 7.44
CA THR A 101 -22.78 -8.83 7.81
C THR A 101 -22.01 -7.97 8.81
N GLY A 102 -22.00 -8.35 10.09
CA GLY A 102 -21.38 -7.58 11.17
C GLY A 102 -20.43 -8.41 12.01
N ASN A 103 -20.19 -7.98 13.25
CA ASN A 103 -19.35 -8.72 14.20
C ASN A 103 -20.14 -9.84 14.90
N GLY A 104 -19.47 -10.64 15.72
CA GLY A 104 -20.06 -11.78 16.41
C GLY A 104 -21.28 -11.43 17.27
N VAL A 105 -21.31 -10.23 17.86
CA VAL A 105 -22.46 -9.75 18.64
C VAL A 105 -23.66 -9.45 17.74
N SER A 106 -23.49 -8.67 16.66
CA SER A 106 -24.62 -8.34 15.76
C SER A 106 -25.12 -9.57 14.96
N PHE A 107 -24.24 -10.55 14.72
CA PHE A 107 -24.64 -11.86 14.18
C PHE A 107 -25.43 -12.70 15.20
N ALA A 108 -24.96 -12.82 16.45
CA ALA A 108 -25.68 -13.54 17.50
C ALA A 108 -27.06 -12.92 17.77
N ARG A 109 -27.14 -11.59 17.77
CA ARG A 109 -28.36 -10.78 17.84
C ARG A 109 -29.34 -11.11 16.71
N ASP A 110 -28.88 -11.12 15.46
CA ASP A 110 -29.72 -11.48 14.30
C ASP A 110 -30.24 -12.93 14.42
N LEU A 111 -29.47 -13.88 14.95
CA LEU A 111 -29.94 -15.25 15.21
C LEU A 111 -31.07 -15.29 16.26
N ARG A 112 -30.97 -14.49 17.34
CA ARG A 112 -32.03 -14.40 18.37
C ARG A 112 -33.32 -13.81 17.79
N VAL A 113 -33.22 -12.76 16.97
CA VAL A 113 -34.38 -12.14 16.29
C VAL A 113 -35.03 -13.10 15.29
N HIS A 114 -34.25 -13.89 14.53
CA HIS A 114 -34.77 -14.94 13.66
C HIS A 114 -35.54 -16.02 14.43
N ALA A 115 -35.05 -16.43 15.60
CA ALA A 115 -35.72 -17.40 16.45
C ALA A 115 -37.04 -16.85 17.01
N TRP A 116 -37.05 -15.59 17.49
CA TRP A 116 -38.25 -14.90 17.95
C TRP A 116 -39.32 -14.77 16.84
N ALA A 117 -38.93 -14.28 15.66
CA ALA A 117 -39.86 -14.09 14.54
C ALA A 117 -40.49 -15.42 14.11
N ARG A 118 -39.70 -16.49 14.02
CA ARG A 118 -40.18 -17.85 13.74
C ARG A 118 -41.15 -18.35 14.81
N ALA A 119 -40.81 -18.18 16.10
CA ALA A 119 -41.66 -18.61 17.21
C ALA A 119 -43.01 -17.88 17.27
N ARG A 120 -43.11 -16.69 16.67
CA ARG A 120 -44.35 -15.90 16.56
C ARG A 120 -45.05 -15.99 15.20
N GLY A 121 -44.53 -16.80 14.26
CA GLY A 121 -45.07 -16.88 12.91
C GLY A 121 -44.98 -15.57 12.11
N ILE A 122 -44.13 -14.63 12.54
CA ILE A 122 -43.93 -13.34 11.88
C ILE A 122 -42.96 -13.53 10.71
N PRO A 123 -43.36 -13.23 9.46
CA PRO A 123 -42.45 -13.26 8.32
C PRO A 123 -41.35 -12.20 8.50
N PHE A 124 -40.10 -12.64 8.53
CA PHE A 124 -38.93 -11.75 8.53
C PHE A 124 -38.29 -11.76 7.13
N TYR A 125 -38.23 -10.60 6.50
CA TYR A 125 -37.72 -10.41 5.14
C TYR A 125 -36.42 -9.60 5.16
N GLU A 126 -35.35 -10.22 4.64
CA GLU A 126 -34.04 -9.59 4.54
C GLU A 126 -33.58 -9.48 3.07
N PRO A 127 -33.95 -8.41 2.33
CA PRO A 127 -33.33 -8.12 1.05
C PRO A 127 -31.84 -7.78 1.21
N PRO A 128 -30.96 -8.15 0.24
CA PRO A 128 -29.57 -7.72 0.24
C PRO A 128 -29.44 -6.22 -0.07
N GLN A 129 -28.53 -5.53 0.61
CA GLN A 129 -28.16 -4.13 0.35
C GLN A 129 -26.90 -3.98 -0.51
N GLN A 130 -25.95 -4.91 -0.35
CA GLN A 130 -24.59 -4.82 -0.91
C GLN A 130 -24.35 -6.00 -1.85
N GLY A 131 -23.20 -6.06 -2.53
CA GLY A 131 -22.80 -7.20 -3.38
C GLY A 131 -22.34 -8.45 -2.60
N VAL A 132 -22.81 -8.63 -1.36
CA VAL A 132 -22.55 -9.79 -0.50
C VAL A 132 -23.65 -10.83 -0.68
N ILE A 133 -23.28 -12.11 -0.66
CA ILE A 133 -24.12 -13.28 -0.89
C ILE A 133 -24.03 -14.17 0.34
N ARG A 134 -25.14 -14.30 1.07
CA ARG A 134 -25.21 -15.18 2.25
C ARG A 134 -25.02 -16.65 1.86
N ARG A 135 -24.38 -17.43 2.73
CA ARG A 135 -24.14 -18.88 2.58
C ARG A 135 -23.36 -19.28 1.32
N MET A 136 -22.48 -18.41 0.82
CA MET A 136 -21.69 -18.70 -0.37
C MET A 136 -20.56 -19.70 -0.07
N VAL A 137 -20.58 -20.86 -0.75
CA VAL A 137 -19.65 -21.98 -0.51
C VAL A 137 -18.24 -21.78 -1.06
N ASN A 138 -18.05 -20.87 -2.01
CA ASN A 138 -16.77 -20.52 -2.62
C ASN A 138 -16.86 -19.13 -3.31
N ARG A 139 -15.94 -18.75 -4.21
CA ARG A 139 -15.97 -17.47 -4.96
C ARG A 139 -16.45 -17.57 -6.42
N ASP A 140 -16.97 -18.70 -6.87
CA ASP A 140 -17.48 -18.89 -8.23
C ASP A 140 -18.79 -18.11 -8.43
N GLY A 141 -18.93 -17.37 -9.54
CA GLY A 141 -20.10 -16.52 -9.82
C GLY A 141 -20.26 -15.26 -8.94
N TRP A 142 -19.44 -15.06 -7.90
CA TRP A 142 -19.56 -13.91 -7.00
C TRP A 142 -19.46 -12.56 -7.72
N ALA A 143 -18.49 -12.43 -8.64
CA ALA A 143 -18.24 -11.18 -9.35
C ALA A 143 -19.38 -10.82 -10.33
N ASP A 144 -19.98 -11.82 -10.97
CA ASP A 144 -21.08 -11.62 -11.92
C ASP A 144 -22.36 -11.20 -11.17
N ALA A 145 -22.67 -11.87 -10.06
CA ALA A 145 -23.79 -11.52 -9.18
C ALA A 145 -23.58 -10.18 -8.44
N TRP A 146 -22.32 -9.80 -8.16
CA TRP A 146 -21.97 -8.45 -7.70
C TRP A 146 -22.30 -7.42 -8.78
N GLU A 147 -21.80 -7.62 -10.00
CA GLU A 147 -21.97 -6.70 -11.13
C GLU A 147 -23.45 -6.52 -11.50
N GLU A 148 -24.23 -7.61 -11.56
CA GLU A 148 -25.67 -7.60 -11.81
C GLU A 148 -26.42 -6.74 -10.77
N ARG A 149 -26.20 -7.02 -9.48
CA ARG A 149 -26.90 -6.32 -8.38
C ARG A 149 -26.53 -4.86 -8.28
N MET A 150 -25.25 -4.55 -8.46
CA MET A 150 -24.70 -3.21 -8.27
C MET A 150 -24.90 -2.31 -9.49
N SER A 151 -25.15 -2.89 -10.68
CA SER A 151 -25.55 -2.17 -11.89
C SER A 151 -27.06 -1.93 -12.01
N ALA A 152 -27.89 -2.63 -11.23
CA ALA A 152 -29.32 -2.40 -11.22
C ALA A 152 -29.66 -0.93 -10.86
N PRO A 153 -30.76 -0.35 -11.37
CA PRO A 153 -31.16 1.01 -11.00
C PRO A 153 -31.38 1.14 -9.47
N PRO A 154 -31.02 2.28 -8.85
CA PRO A 154 -31.34 2.55 -7.45
C PRO A 154 -32.86 2.58 -7.24
N LEU A 155 -33.33 2.04 -6.12
CA LEU A 155 -34.77 2.10 -5.81
C LEU A 155 -35.20 3.53 -5.45
N PRO A 156 -36.37 3.99 -5.96
CA PRO A 156 -36.91 5.29 -5.60
C PRO A 156 -37.30 5.33 -4.11
N VAL A 157 -37.30 6.53 -3.54
CA VAL A 157 -37.82 6.77 -2.19
C VAL A 157 -39.32 6.51 -2.19
N PRO A 158 -39.85 5.58 -1.36
CA PRO A 158 -41.27 5.26 -1.33
C PRO A 158 -42.08 6.33 -0.59
N ALA A 159 -43.32 6.55 -1.02
CA ALA A 159 -44.32 7.21 -0.17
C ALA A 159 -44.72 6.24 0.96
N LEU A 160 -44.73 6.70 2.21
CA LEU A 160 -45.01 5.85 3.37
C LEU A 160 -46.42 6.12 3.92
N ARG A 161 -47.05 5.04 4.40
CA ARG A 161 -48.27 5.11 5.20
C ARG A 161 -47.87 4.81 6.64
N GLY A 162 -47.90 5.81 7.51
CA GLY A 162 -47.65 5.60 8.94
C GLY A 162 -48.70 4.73 9.61
N VAL A 163 -48.40 4.27 10.81
CA VAL A 163 -49.33 3.50 11.66
C VAL A 163 -50.30 4.45 12.37
N ALA A 164 -51.59 4.13 12.36
CA ALA A 164 -52.57 4.87 13.16
C ALA A 164 -52.31 4.62 14.66
N GLY A 165 -52.06 5.69 15.42
CA GLY A 165 -51.64 5.57 16.82
C GLY A 165 -50.20 5.07 16.97
N THR A 166 -49.25 5.69 16.24
CA THR A 166 -47.81 5.37 16.29
C THR A 166 -47.33 5.15 17.73
N PRO A 167 -46.68 4.01 18.04
CA PRO A 167 -46.00 3.74 19.31
C PRO A 167 -45.17 4.93 19.80
N ALA A 168 -45.25 5.22 21.10
CA ALA A 168 -44.47 6.30 21.73
C ALA A 168 -42.97 6.11 21.42
N SER A 169 -42.23 7.18 21.10
CA SER A 169 -40.81 7.10 20.70
C SER A 169 -39.92 7.75 21.77
N LEU A 170 -38.74 7.18 22.04
CA LEU A 170 -37.77 7.78 22.96
C LEU A 170 -37.05 9.00 22.36
N GLY A 171 -37.14 9.19 21.04
CA GLY A 171 -36.29 10.14 20.32
C GLY A 171 -34.82 9.68 20.26
N VAL A 172 -33.95 10.51 19.70
CA VAL A 172 -32.51 10.25 19.67
C VAL A 172 -31.95 10.49 21.07
N LEU A 173 -31.42 9.43 21.69
CA LEU A 173 -30.87 9.48 23.04
C LEU A 173 -29.42 9.96 23.04
N ASP A 174 -29.04 10.75 24.03
CA ASP A 174 -27.69 11.28 24.17
C ASP A 174 -26.70 10.29 24.82
N HIS A 175 -25.45 10.73 24.92
CA HIS A 175 -24.35 10.00 25.55
C HIS A 175 -24.61 9.62 27.01
N ALA A 176 -25.28 10.48 27.79
CA ALA A 176 -25.53 10.25 29.20
C ALA A 176 -26.65 9.22 29.40
N ALA A 177 -27.74 9.35 28.65
CA ALA A 177 -28.85 8.40 28.63
C ALA A 177 -28.39 6.98 28.23
N LEU A 178 -27.49 6.88 27.24
CA LEU A 178 -26.95 5.62 26.75
C LEU A 178 -25.71 5.11 27.52
N ARG A 179 -25.19 5.87 28.48
CA ARG A 179 -23.97 5.58 29.27
C ARG A 179 -22.72 5.37 28.41
N VAL A 180 -22.67 5.96 27.22
CA VAL A 180 -21.52 5.90 26.30
C VAL A 180 -20.69 7.18 26.46
N PRO A 181 -19.40 7.11 26.85
CA PRO A 181 -18.56 8.30 27.03
C PRO A 181 -18.54 9.21 25.79
N LEU A 182 -18.57 10.53 26.00
CA LEU A 182 -18.54 11.51 24.91
C LEU A 182 -17.24 11.43 24.11
N GLY A 183 -17.36 11.33 22.79
CA GLY A 183 -16.21 11.41 21.88
C GLY A 183 -15.68 12.83 21.77
N ARG A 184 -14.36 13.02 21.86
CA ARG A 184 -13.68 14.31 21.62
C ARG A 184 -13.00 14.39 20.24
N ARG A 185 -13.34 13.47 19.32
CA ARG A 185 -12.73 13.41 17.99
C ARG A 185 -13.35 14.43 17.05
N VAL A 186 -12.55 15.01 16.17
CA VAL A 186 -13.05 15.81 15.05
C VAL A 186 -13.50 14.85 13.95
N ILE A 187 -14.81 14.67 13.81
CA ILE A 187 -15.45 13.77 12.83
C ILE A 187 -16.25 14.55 11.79
N PRO A 188 -16.44 14.03 10.57
CA PRO A 188 -17.37 14.60 9.59
C PRO A 188 -18.82 14.47 10.06
N GLN A 189 -19.69 15.34 9.54
CA GLN A 189 -21.13 15.28 9.79
C GLN A 189 -21.78 13.99 9.24
N GLY A 190 -22.70 13.40 10.02
CA GLY A 190 -23.53 12.26 9.65
C GLY A 190 -24.80 12.61 8.87
N GLY A 191 -25.46 11.57 8.34
CA GLY A 191 -26.71 11.68 7.57
C GLY A 191 -26.55 11.41 6.07
N GLU A 192 -27.68 11.19 5.40
CA GLU A 192 -27.80 10.93 3.96
C GLU A 192 -27.46 12.19 3.15
N ALA A 193 -27.87 13.39 3.60
CA ALA A 193 -27.47 14.66 2.95
C ALA A 193 -25.94 14.81 2.89
N ALA A 194 -25.28 14.78 4.05
CA ALA A 194 -23.83 14.92 4.15
C ALA A 194 -23.08 13.84 3.34
N ALA A 195 -23.61 12.61 3.29
CA ALA A 195 -23.05 11.55 2.46
C ALA A 195 -23.10 11.86 0.95
N HIS A 196 -24.19 12.46 0.47
CA HIS A 196 -24.32 12.92 -0.91
C HIS A 196 -23.40 14.10 -1.21
N ASP A 197 -23.27 15.08 -0.31
CA ASP A 197 -22.36 16.22 -0.46
C ASP A 197 -20.88 15.77 -0.53
N ILE A 198 -20.51 14.78 0.28
CA ILE A 198 -19.16 14.17 0.26
C ILE A 198 -18.90 13.47 -1.08
N LEU A 199 -19.89 12.71 -1.60
CA LEU A 199 -19.83 12.02 -2.89
C LEU A 199 -19.69 13.01 -4.05
N GLU A 200 -20.50 14.06 -4.07
CA GLU A 200 -20.47 15.10 -5.10
C GLU A 200 -19.13 15.86 -5.06
N SER A 201 -18.70 16.28 -3.87
CA SER A 201 -17.39 16.93 -3.65
C SER A 201 -16.23 16.08 -4.16
N PHE A 202 -16.27 14.76 -3.98
CA PHE A 202 -15.28 13.84 -4.54
C PHE A 202 -15.36 13.75 -6.06
N LEU A 203 -16.56 13.56 -6.63
CA LEU A 203 -16.76 13.33 -8.06
C LEU A 203 -16.67 14.59 -8.94
N GLN A 204 -16.73 15.78 -8.35
CA GLN A 204 -16.64 17.05 -9.10
C GLN A 204 -15.36 17.84 -8.82
N ARG A 205 -14.75 17.70 -7.63
CA ARG A 205 -13.64 18.58 -7.21
C ARG A 205 -12.41 17.81 -6.73
N ARG A 206 -12.55 17.02 -5.66
CA ARG A 206 -11.39 16.48 -4.91
C ARG A 206 -10.75 15.24 -5.51
N GLY A 207 -11.53 14.41 -6.22
CA GLY A 207 -11.11 13.06 -6.58
C GLY A 207 -10.06 12.97 -7.69
N ARG A 208 -9.79 14.08 -8.42
CA ARG A 208 -8.97 14.08 -9.65
C ARG A 208 -7.65 13.32 -9.49
N ASP A 209 -6.94 13.57 -8.40
CA ASP A 209 -5.63 12.96 -8.09
C ASP A 209 -5.70 11.71 -7.20
N TYR A 210 -6.89 11.15 -6.95
CA TYR A 210 -7.13 10.00 -6.07
C TYR A 210 -6.13 8.86 -6.26
N MET A 211 -5.82 8.47 -7.50
CA MET A 211 -4.91 7.36 -7.77
C MET A 211 -3.49 7.60 -7.23
N TRP A 212 -3.00 8.84 -7.30
CA TRP A 212 -1.63 9.20 -6.94
C TRP A 212 -1.52 9.66 -5.47
N ALA A 213 -2.48 10.46 -5.00
CA ALA A 213 -2.46 11.08 -3.68
C ALA A 213 -2.86 10.13 -2.53
N MET A 214 -3.58 9.02 -2.78
CA MET A 214 -4.11 8.16 -1.70
C MET A 214 -3.07 7.53 -0.75
N SER A 215 -1.78 7.56 -1.08
CA SER A 215 -0.72 6.92 -0.28
C SER A 215 -0.15 7.82 0.81
N SER A 216 0.04 9.12 0.55
CA SER A 216 0.63 10.04 1.54
C SER A 216 -0.42 10.45 2.58
N PRO A 217 -0.07 10.50 3.89
CA PRO A 217 -0.98 11.01 4.90
C PRO A 217 -1.29 12.51 4.75
N LEU A 218 -0.45 13.28 4.04
CA LEU A 218 -0.67 14.70 3.77
C LEU A 218 -1.81 14.93 2.77
N THR A 219 -1.75 14.25 1.62
CA THR A 219 -2.65 14.53 0.49
C THR A 219 -3.87 13.59 0.43
N ALA A 220 -3.82 12.44 1.11
CA ALA A 220 -4.94 11.50 1.10
C ALA A 220 -6.17 11.99 1.88
N GLU A 221 -6.02 12.90 2.84
CA GLU A 221 -7.14 13.53 3.56
C GLU A 221 -8.11 14.21 2.60
N ASP A 222 -7.58 15.03 1.68
CA ASP A 222 -8.36 15.75 0.67
C ASP A 222 -8.71 14.87 -0.53
N ALA A 223 -7.75 14.10 -1.07
CA ALA A 223 -7.93 13.40 -2.35
C ALA A 223 -8.73 12.08 -2.24
N CYS A 224 -8.83 11.47 -1.05
CA CYS A 224 -9.68 10.27 -0.88
C CYS A 224 -11.16 10.63 -0.79
N SER A 225 -12.04 9.71 -1.17
CA SER A 225 -13.49 10.01 -1.25
C SER A 225 -14.13 10.44 0.08
N ARG A 226 -13.59 10.00 1.23
CA ARG A 226 -14.17 10.15 2.58
C ARG A 226 -15.53 9.43 2.78
N LEU A 227 -15.94 8.60 1.82
CA LEU A 227 -17.21 7.86 1.85
C LEU A 227 -17.21 6.61 2.74
N SER A 228 -16.10 6.27 3.40
CA SER A 228 -15.99 5.05 4.19
C SER A 228 -16.93 5.02 5.39
N ALA A 229 -17.07 6.13 6.13
CA ALA A 229 -18.04 6.23 7.24
C ALA A 229 -19.50 6.23 6.73
N PRO A 230 -19.90 7.05 5.73
CA PRO A 230 -21.21 6.94 5.09
C PRO A 230 -21.60 5.52 4.62
N LEU A 231 -20.64 4.77 4.07
CA LEU A 231 -20.83 3.39 3.62
C LEU A 231 -20.84 2.34 4.75
N ALA A 232 -20.36 2.68 5.96
CA ALA A 232 -20.38 1.81 7.14
C ALA A 232 -21.68 1.96 7.94
N PHE A 233 -22.22 3.19 8.04
CA PHE A 233 -23.52 3.49 8.63
C PHE A 233 -24.69 3.35 7.63
N GLY A 234 -24.38 3.21 6.34
CA GLY A 234 -25.37 3.00 5.27
C GLY A 234 -26.20 4.24 4.93
N THR A 235 -25.71 5.44 5.24
CA THR A 235 -26.35 6.72 4.88
C THR A 235 -26.32 6.98 3.36
N VAL A 236 -25.48 6.26 2.62
CA VAL A 236 -25.53 6.16 1.16
C VAL A 236 -25.33 4.69 0.74
N SER A 237 -26.03 4.23 -0.30
CA SER A 237 -25.84 2.87 -0.81
C SER A 237 -24.56 2.78 -1.67
N ALA A 238 -23.85 1.65 -1.59
CA ALA A 238 -22.68 1.39 -2.42
C ALA A 238 -23.01 1.36 -3.92
N ARG A 239 -24.26 1.00 -4.28
CA ARG A 239 -24.79 1.05 -5.65
C ARG A 239 -24.96 2.48 -6.15
N THR A 240 -25.52 3.38 -5.34
CA THR A 240 -25.61 4.81 -5.65
C THR A 240 -24.22 5.42 -5.90
N VAL A 241 -23.24 5.10 -5.04
CA VAL A 241 -21.84 5.54 -5.21
C VAL A 241 -21.23 4.98 -6.50
N LEU A 242 -21.43 3.69 -6.80
CA LEU A 242 -20.92 3.05 -8.01
C LEU A 242 -21.50 3.68 -9.29
N LEU A 243 -22.81 3.87 -9.35
CA LEU A 243 -23.47 4.41 -10.53
C LEU A 243 -23.12 5.88 -10.77
N ALA A 244 -23.01 6.70 -9.71
CA ALA A 244 -22.50 8.06 -9.82
C ALA A 244 -21.03 8.10 -10.30
N THR A 245 -20.20 7.17 -9.82
CA THR A 245 -18.81 6.99 -10.29
C THR A 245 -18.76 6.62 -11.77
N ARG A 246 -19.61 5.69 -12.22
CA ARG A 246 -19.70 5.26 -13.64
C ARG A 246 -20.22 6.36 -14.55
N GLN A 247 -21.15 7.19 -14.10
CA GLN A 247 -21.60 8.39 -14.83
C GLN A 247 -20.47 9.43 -14.96
N ALA A 248 -19.72 9.69 -13.89
CA ALA A 248 -18.54 10.55 -13.94
C ALA A 248 -17.46 9.97 -14.88
N LEU A 249 -17.28 8.65 -14.89
CA LEU A 249 -16.32 7.96 -15.76
C LEU A 249 -16.73 8.05 -17.23
N ALA A 250 -18.02 7.92 -17.55
CA ALA A 250 -18.52 8.10 -18.90
C ALA A 250 -18.28 9.53 -19.43
N ARG A 251 -18.47 10.56 -18.58
CA ARG A 251 -18.12 11.95 -18.90
C ARG A 251 -16.62 12.13 -19.13
N ALA A 252 -15.78 11.67 -18.20
CA ALA A 252 -14.32 11.76 -18.34
C ALA A 252 -13.79 11.08 -19.61
N VAL A 253 -14.38 9.94 -20.01
CA VAL A 253 -14.04 9.27 -21.28
C VAL A 253 -14.48 10.08 -22.50
N ALA A 254 -15.67 10.68 -22.49
CA ALA A 254 -16.15 11.53 -23.59
C ALA A 254 -15.32 12.82 -23.73
N GLU A 255 -14.88 13.39 -22.59
CA GLU A 255 -14.00 14.56 -22.47
C GLU A 255 -12.51 14.24 -22.72
N GLN A 256 -12.17 12.96 -22.89
CA GLN A 256 -10.79 12.45 -23.06
C GLN A 256 -9.84 12.75 -21.87
N ASP A 257 -10.41 12.93 -20.66
CA ASP A 257 -9.66 13.18 -19.43
C ASP A 257 -9.03 11.90 -18.87
N ALA A 258 -7.89 11.51 -19.44
CA ALA A 258 -7.15 10.31 -19.08
C ALA A 258 -6.62 10.32 -17.62
N GLN A 259 -6.52 11.48 -16.96
CA GLN A 259 -6.15 11.57 -15.54
C GLN A 259 -7.34 11.18 -14.68
N TRP A 260 -8.49 11.80 -14.92
CA TRP A 260 -9.70 11.57 -14.14
C TRP A 260 -10.27 10.16 -14.39
N GLU A 261 -10.21 9.66 -15.62
CA GLU A 261 -10.56 8.28 -15.97
C GLU A 261 -9.82 7.24 -15.09
N ARG A 262 -8.50 7.40 -14.93
CA ARG A 262 -7.67 6.47 -14.12
C ARG A 262 -8.05 6.52 -12.63
N SER A 263 -8.25 7.71 -12.10
CA SER A 263 -8.68 7.90 -10.70
C SER A 263 -10.08 7.31 -10.44
N LEU A 264 -11.05 7.50 -11.35
CA LEU A 264 -12.38 6.92 -11.25
C LEU A 264 -12.38 5.39 -11.35
N ARG A 265 -11.63 4.81 -12.31
CA ARG A 265 -11.46 3.34 -12.39
C ARG A 265 -10.78 2.75 -11.15
N SER A 266 -9.83 3.47 -10.57
CA SER A 266 -9.18 3.09 -9.32
C SER A 266 -10.17 3.10 -8.15
N PHE A 267 -11.02 4.13 -8.06
CA PHE A 267 -12.07 4.23 -7.04
C PHE A 267 -13.15 3.16 -7.18
N GLU A 268 -13.68 2.93 -8.39
CA GLU A 268 -14.62 1.84 -8.70
C GLU A 268 -14.07 0.47 -8.25
N SER A 269 -12.78 0.20 -8.52
CA SER A 269 -12.13 -1.03 -8.06
C SER A 269 -12.22 -1.17 -6.53
N ARG A 270 -12.07 -0.09 -5.76
CA ARG A 270 -12.20 -0.13 -4.29
C ARG A 270 -13.61 -0.46 -3.82
N LEU A 271 -14.66 -0.06 -4.54
CA LEU A 271 -16.06 -0.42 -4.21
C LEU A 271 -16.29 -1.93 -4.36
N HIS A 272 -15.77 -2.54 -5.44
CA HIS A 272 -15.80 -3.99 -5.60
C HIS A 272 -14.96 -4.72 -4.54
N TRP A 273 -13.79 -4.17 -4.16
CA TRP A 273 -12.97 -4.74 -3.09
C TRP A 273 -13.59 -4.64 -1.69
N ARG A 274 -14.35 -3.58 -1.39
CA ARG A 274 -15.14 -3.42 -0.16
C ARG A 274 -15.99 -4.66 0.08
N ASP A 275 -16.86 -4.97 -0.88
CA ASP A 275 -17.80 -6.08 -0.77
C ASP A 275 -17.10 -7.45 -0.82
N HIS A 276 -15.97 -7.58 -1.54
CA HIS A 276 -15.16 -8.81 -1.54
C HIS A 276 -14.60 -9.16 -0.15
N PHE A 277 -14.23 -8.15 0.65
CA PHE A 277 -13.79 -8.35 2.03
C PHE A 277 -14.96 -8.63 2.98
N ILE A 278 -16.08 -7.93 2.84
CA ILE A 278 -17.28 -8.20 3.66
C ILE A 278 -17.79 -9.63 3.40
N GLN A 279 -17.80 -10.06 2.13
CA GLN A 279 -18.07 -11.45 1.75
C GLN A 279 -17.10 -12.46 2.39
N ARG A 280 -15.88 -12.07 2.81
CA ARG A 280 -14.94 -12.99 3.50
C ARG A 280 -15.45 -13.33 4.89
N LEU A 281 -15.85 -12.32 5.66
CA LEU A 281 -16.44 -12.51 6.99
C LEU A 281 -17.79 -13.24 6.89
N GLU A 282 -18.63 -12.91 5.91
CA GLU A 282 -19.88 -13.63 5.64
C GLU A 282 -19.64 -15.13 5.34
N SER A 283 -18.57 -15.46 4.61
CA SER A 283 -18.22 -16.85 4.25
C SER A 283 -17.50 -17.61 5.38
N GLU A 284 -16.80 -16.92 6.29
CA GLU A 284 -16.05 -17.53 7.40
C GLU A 284 -16.05 -16.64 8.66
N PRO A 285 -17.18 -16.51 9.39
CA PRO A 285 -17.31 -15.57 10.52
C PRO A 285 -16.27 -15.74 11.63
N ARG A 286 -15.72 -16.95 11.78
CA ARG A 286 -14.70 -17.28 12.79
C ARG A 286 -13.43 -16.42 12.67
N MET A 287 -13.17 -15.82 11.52
CA MET A 287 -11.97 -14.98 11.28
C MET A 287 -11.89 -13.70 12.15
N GLU A 288 -12.95 -13.32 12.85
CA GLU A 288 -12.94 -12.30 13.91
C GLU A 288 -12.16 -12.74 15.17
N PHE A 289 -12.12 -14.05 15.41
CA PHE A 289 -11.56 -14.65 16.62
C PHE A 289 -10.23 -15.36 16.37
N GLU A 290 -10.04 -15.91 15.17
CA GLU A 290 -9.00 -16.91 14.90
C GLU A 290 -8.33 -16.71 13.54
N ASN A 291 -7.12 -17.23 13.33
CA ASN A 291 -6.40 -17.07 12.06
C ASN A 291 -7.15 -17.78 10.93
N LEU A 292 -7.31 -17.10 9.78
CA LEU A 292 -7.98 -17.61 8.58
C LEU A 292 -7.24 -18.81 7.99
N ASN A 293 -5.90 -18.84 8.09
CA ASN A 293 -5.11 -20.05 7.90
C ASN A 293 -4.68 -20.54 9.28
N ARG A 294 -5.26 -21.67 9.73
CA ARG A 294 -5.07 -22.21 11.09
C ARG A 294 -3.61 -22.59 11.40
N ALA A 295 -2.73 -22.73 10.41
CA ALA A 295 -1.31 -23.02 10.66
C ALA A 295 -0.56 -21.89 11.40
N TYR A 296 -1.12 -20.67 11.43
CA TYR A 296 -0.56 -19.54 12.17
C TYR A 296 -1.06 -19.43 13.62
N ASP A 297 -1.92 -20.33 14.08
CA ASP A 297 -2.35 -20.33 15.49
C ASP A 297 -1.19 -20.66 16.42
N GLY A 298 -1.10 -19.94 17.54
CA GLY A 298 0.01 -20.02 18.49
C GLY A 298 1.31 -19.33 18.05
N LEU A 299 1.35 -18.70 16.87
CA LEU A 299 2.57 -18.03 16.36
C LEU A 299 2.99 -16.81 17.20
N ARG A 300 2.04 -16.07 17.77
CA ARG A 300 2.30 -14.80 18.49
C ARG A 300 1.66 -14.75 19.89
N GLU A 301 0.66 -15.57 20.13
CA GLU A 301 -0.11 -15.65 21.37
C GLU A 301 0.77 -15.92 22.61
N PRO A 302 1.80 -16.79 22.57
CA PRO A 302 2.73 -16.99 23.69
C PRO A 302 3.74 -15.85 23.92
N HIS A 303 3.78 -14.85 23.03
CA HIS A 303 4.79 -13.79 23.00
C HIS A 303 4.21 -12.39 23.27
N TRP A 304 3.09 -12.32 24.00
CA TRP A 304 2.46 -11.05 24.31
C TRP A 304 3.38 -10.12 25.12
N ASN A 305 3.50 -8.87 24.68
CA ASN A 305 4.20 -7.81 25.40
C ASN A 305 3.24 -6.62 25.60
N GLU A 306 2.87 -6.36 26.85
CA GLU A 306 1.90 -5.31 27.20
C GLU A 306 2.50 -3.90 27.06
N GLU A 307 3.80 -3.71 27.37
CA GLU A 307 4.49 -2.41 27.20
C GLU A 307 4.51 -2.01 25.73
N TYR A 308 4.87 -2.93 24.84
CA TYR A 308 4.91 -2.69 23.39
C TYR A 308 3.53 -2.34 22.85
N PHE A 309 2.48 -3.00 23.35
CA PHE A 309 1.09 -2.68 23.01
C PHE A 309 0.71 -1.27 23.46
N GLN A 310 0.96 -0.92 24.73
CA GLN A 310 0.64 0.40 25.29
C GLN A 310 1.38 1.53 24.55
N ARG A 311 2.70 1.39 24.37
CA ARG A 311 3.52 2.37 23.63
C ARG A 311 3.04 2.55 22.18
N TRP A 312 2.55 1.49 21.54
CA TRP A 312 1.96 1.57 20.21
C TRP A 312 0.58 2.23 20.21
N GLN A 313 -0.31 1.91 21.17
CA GLN A 313 -1.62 2.54 21.31
C GLN A 313 -1.53 4.05 21.57
N GLU A 314 -0.51 4.49 22.30
CA GLU A 314 -0.34 5.89 22.69
C GLU A 314 0.34 6.75 21.62
N GLY A 315 1.07 6.13 20.69
CA GLY A 315 1.96 6.84 19.75
C GLY A 315 3.25 7.29 20.45
N GLN A 316 3.90 6.33 21.13
CA GLN A 316 5.17 6.47 21.86
C GLN A 316 6.17 5.34 21.47
N THR A 317 6.09 4.85 20.23
CA THR A 317 6.97 3.80 19.70
C THR A 317 8.39 4.29 19.46
N GLY A 318 8.60 5.61 19.35
CA GLY A 318 9.89 6.18 18.97
C GLY A 318 10.14 6.18 17.47
N TYR A 319 9.15 5.74 16.66
CA TYR A 319 9.13 5.88 15.21
C TYR A 319 8.16 6.98 14.78
N PRO A 320 8.65 8.16 14.34
CA PRO A 320 7.81 9.36 14.22
C PRO A 320 6.60 9.22 13.31
N LEU A 321 6.71 8.51 12.18
CA LEU A 321 5.54 8.30 11.31
C LEU A 321 4.49 7.36 11.94
N ILE A 322 4.90 6.34 12.71
CA ILE A 322 3.99 5.45 13.44
C ILE A 322 3.24 6.26 14.51
N ASP A 323 3.98 7.07 15.27
CA ASP A 323 3.46 7.86 16.38
C ASP A 323 2.54 8.98 15.87
N ALA A 324 2.95 9.71 14.83
CA ALA A 324 2.11 10.69 14.12
C ALA A 324 0.80 10.07 13.63
N THR A 325 0.90 8.89 13.02
CA THR A 325 -0.26 8.14 12.51
C THR A 325 -1.23 7.73 13.62
N MET A 326 -0.72 7.21 14.74
CA MET A 326 -1.57 6.83 15.88
C MET A 326 -2.22 8.05 16.54
N ARG A 327 -1.49 9.15 16.68
CA ARG A 327 -1.99 10.40 17.26
C ARG A 327 -3.07 11.04 16.37
N MET A 328 -2.87 11.08 15.04
CA MET A 328 -3.92 11.45 14.09
C MET A 328 -5.17 10.59 14.28
N LEU A 329 -5.02 9.27 14.26
CA LEU A 329 -6.14 8.34 14.40
C LEU A 329 -6.92 8.57 15.70
N ARG A 330 -6.23 8.81 16.82
CA ARG A 330 -6.84 9.12 18.11
C ARG A 330 -7.60 10.45 18.12
N ALA A 331 -7.17 11.43 17.33
CA ALA A 331 -7.80 12.75 17.24
C ALA A 331 -8.95 12.85 16.23
N THR A 332 -8.87 12.16 15.09
CA THR A 332 -9.83 12.31 13.96
C THR A 332 -10.71 11.08 13.74
N GLY A 333 -10.29 9.90 14.22
CA GLY A 333 -10.96 8.64 13.92
C GLY A 333 -10.84 8.19 12.46
N TRP A 334 -9.90 8.76 11.68
CA TRP A 334 -9.69 8.38 10.28
C TRP A 334 -8.20 8.33 9.90
N LEU A 335 -7.87 7.39 9.01
CA LEU A 335 -6.58 7.29 8.34
C LEU A 335 -6.78 6.82 6.89
N ASN A 336 -5.86 7.19 6.00
CA ASN A 336 -5.76 6.58 4.68
C ASN A 336 -5.24 5.13 4.76
N PHE A 337 -5.48 4.34 3.71
CA PHE A 337 -5.21 2.90 3.73
C PHE A 337 -3.74 2.53 4.04
N ARG A 338 -2.77 3.27 3.48
CA ARG A 338 -1.35 2.97 3.66
C ARG A 338 -0.92 3.10 5.13
N MET A 339 -1.37 4.16 5.81
CA MET A 339 -1.08 4.37 7.23
C MET A 339 -1.75 3.32 8.12
N ARG A 340 -3.00 2.89 7.81
CA ARG A 340 -3.63 1.75 8.51
C ARG A 340 -2.80 0.47 8.35
N ALA A 341 -2.39 0.14 7.14
CA ALA A 341 -1.57 -1.04 6.87
C ALA A 341 -0.21 -1.01 7.58
N MET A 342 0.40 0.17 7.63
CA MET A 342 1.65 0.40 8.36
C MET A 342 1.49 0.19 9.88
N LEU A 343 0.44 0.72 10.52
CA LEU A 343 0.18 0.49 11.95
C LEU A 343 0.08 -1.00 12.29
N VAL A 344 -0.68 -1.76 11.49
CA VAL A 344 -0.88 -3.20 11.71
C VAL A 344 0.41 -3.99 11.43
N SER A 345 1.14 -3.65 10.37
CA SER A 345 2.43 -4.29 10.05
C SER A 345 3.50 -3.98 11.11
N PHE A 346 3.53 -2.77 11.66
CA PHE A 346 4.45 -2.45 12.75
C PHE A 346 4.14 -3.27 14.00
N ALA A 347 2.87 -3.30 14.44
CA ALA A 347 2.45 -4.11 15.57
C ALA A 347 2.74 -5.61 15.39
N ALA A 348 2.43 -6.18 14.22
CA ALA A 348 2.54 -7.63 14.00
C ALA A 348 3.95 -8.13 13.62
N GLN A 349 4.81 -7.28 13.07
CA GLN A 349 6.12 -7.67 12.54
C GLN A 349 7.30 -7.07 13.32
N HIS A 350 7.19 -5.84 13.83
CA HIS A 350 8.27 -5.20 14.60
C HIS A 350 8.10 -5.43 16.10
N LEU A 351 6.86 -5.30 16.60
CA LEU A 351 6.52 -5.54 18.00
C LEU A 351 6.09 -7.00 18.30
N TRP A 352 5.95 -7.82 17.26
CA TRP A 352 5.54 -9.23 17.30
C TRP A 352 4.19 -9.50 18.02
N LEU A 353 3.31 -8.50 18.11
CA LEU A 353 2.01 -8.62 18.76
C LEU A 353 1.03 -9.45 17.93
N HIS A 354 0.22 -10.29 18.58
CA HIS A 354 -0.90 -10.98 17.93
C HIS A 354 -1.91 -9.93 17.40
N TRP A 355 -2.50 -10.15 16.22
CA TRP A 355 -3.31 -9.13 15.53
C TRP A 355 -4.61 -8.77 16.25
N ARG A 356 -5.20 -9.67 17.07
CA ARG A 356 -6.56 -9.48 17.59
C ARG A 356 -6.71 -8.33 18.61
N ARG A 357 -5.84 -8.22 19.62
CA ARG A 357 -5.90 -7.11 20.61
C ARG A 357 -5.65 -5.72 19.97
N PRO A 358 -4.62 -5.53 19.12
CA PRO A 358 -4.49 -4.38 18.22
C PRO A 358 -5.73 -4.13 17.36
N GLY A 359 -6.35 -5.18 16.82
CA GLY A 359 -7.55 -5.08 16.01
C GLY A 359 -8.76 -4.53 16.76
N LEU A 360 -9.03 -5.03 17.97
CA LEU A 360 -10.11 -4.51 18.83
C LEU A 360 -9.88 -3.04 19.20
N PHE A 361 -8.65 -2.68 19.58
CA PHE A 361 -8.29 -1.29 19.87
C PHE A 361 -8.51 -0.37 18.66
N LEU A 362 -8.05 -0.78 17.47
CA LEU A 362 -8.17 0.03 16.25
C LEU A 362 -9.62 0.14 15.75
N ALA A 363 -10.41 -0.93 15.86
CA ALA A 363 -11.86 -0.91 15.57
C ALA A 363 -12.56 0.18 16.38
N ARG A 364 -12.21 0.29 17.67
CA ARG A 364 -12.67 1.36 18.57
C ARG A 364 -12.14 2.76 18.19
N GLN A 365 -11.14 2.86 17.31
CA GLN A 365 -10.60 4.15 16.84
C GLN A 365 -11.24 4.65 15.55
N TRP A 366 -11.49 3.79 14.56
CA TRP A 366 -11.95 4.27 13.25
C TRP A 366 -13.46 4.48 13.19
N LEU A 367 -13.88 5.70 12.85
CA LEU A 367 -15.28 6.02 12.59
C LEU A 367 -15.92 5.09 11.54
N ASP A 368 -15.12 4.61 10.58
CA ASP A 368 -15.56 3.76 9.47
C ASP A 368 -15.30 2.25 9.72
N ASN A 369 -15.36 1.80 10.97
CA ASN A 369 -15.19 0.39 11.33
C ASN A 369 -16.29 -0.51 10.71
N GLU A 370 -15.92 -1.19 9.64
CA GLU A 370 -16.70 -2.22 8.96
C GLU A 370 -16.03 -3.58 9.25
N PRO A 371 -16.59 -4.42 10.15
CA PRO A 371 -15.97 -5.68 10.59
C PRO A 371 -15.49 -6.57 9.45
N GLY A 372 -16.25 -6.65 8.35
CA GLY A 372 -15.90 -7.46 7.19
C GLY A 372 -14.60 -7.02 6.49
N ILE A 373 -14.36 -5.70 6.44
CA ILE A 373 -13.12 -5.12 5.91
C ILE A 373 -12.02 -5.17 6.96
N HIS A 374 -12.34 -4.79 8.20
CA HIS A 374 -11.41 -4.66 9.30
C HIS A 374 -10.67 -5.98 9.57
N TRP A 375 -11.38 -7.04 9.95
CA TRP A 375 -10.75 -8.32 10.30
C TRP A 375 -10.01 -8.94 9.11
N SER A 376 -10.52 -8.73 7.88
CA SER A 376 -9.81 -9.08 6.65
C SER A 376 -8.47 -8.37 6.49
N GLN A 377 -8.39 -7.07 6.84
CA GLN A 377 -7.16 -6.30 6.77
C GLN A 377 -6.21 -6.57 7.94
N MET A 378 -6.72 -6.76 9.16
CA MET A 378 -5.88 -7.11 10.32
C MET A 378 -5.06 -8.37 10.08
N GLN A 379 -5.68 -9.42 9.54
CA GLN A 379 -4.98 -10.65 9.18
C GLN A 379 -4.10 -10.50 7.93
N MET A 380 -4.53 -9.69 6.95
CA MET A 380 -3.74 -9.49 5.72
C MET A 380 -2.42 -8.78 6.00
N GLN A 381 -2.45 -7.71 6.81
CA GLN A 381 -1.26 -6.89 7.11
C GLN A 381 -0.39 -7.50 8.23
N SER A 382 -0.93 -8.41 9.05
CA SER A 382 -0.15 -9.27 9.96
C SER A 382 0.46 -10.51 9.27
N GLY A 383 0.07 -10.79 8.01
CA GLY A 383 0.61 -11.86 7.17
C GLY A 383 -0.03 -13.24 7.36
N THR A 384 -1.09 -13.37 8.18
CA THR A 384 -1.66 -14.67 8.60
C THR A 384 -2.75 -15.24 7.67
N VAL A 385 -3.09 -14.55 6.57
CA VAL A 385 -4.06 -15.04 5.56
C VAL A 385 -3.52 -16.22 4.73
N GLY A 386 -2.19 -16.36 4.61
CA GLY A 386 -1.51 -17.45 3.90
C GLY A 386 -1.52 -17.37 2.36
N ILE A 387 -2.64 -17.00 1.73
CA ILE A 387 -2.77 -16.89 0.26
C ILE A 387 -2.27 -15.56 -0.34
N ASN A 388 -1.83 -14.63 0.52
CA ASN A 388 -1.23 -13.35 0.14
C ASN A 388 0.29 -13.36 0.40
N ARG A 389 1.03 -12.48 -0.29
CA ARG A 389 2.43 -12.18 0.07
C ARG A 389 2.46 -11.41 1.40
N SER A 390 3.28 -11.85 2.35
CA SER A 390 3.53 -11.07 3.57
C SER A 390 4.28 -9.77 3.22
N ARG A 391 3.99 -8.70 3.97
CA ARG A 391 4.46 -7.34 3.72
C ARG A 391 4.89 -6.71 5.04
N ILE A 392 6.18 -6.42 5.15
CA ILE A 392 6.79 -5.75 6.30
C ILE A 392 7.13 -4.33 5.84
N TYR A 393 6.44 -3.33 6.38
CA TYR A 393 6.69 -1.93 6.03
C TYR A 393 7.81 -1.37 6.91
N SER A 394 8.91 -0.89 6.29
CA SER A 394 9.93 -0.09 6.97
C SER A 394 9.35 1.27 7.37
N PRO A 395 9.24 1.61 8.67
CA PRO A 395 8.65 2.88 9.10
C PRO A 395 9.47 4.09 8.63
N THR A 396 10.80 4.01 8.69
CA THR A 396 11.68 5.12 8.30
C THR A 396 11.70 5.35 6.79
N ARG A 397 11.64 4.28 5.99
CA ARG A 397 11.45 4.39 4.53
C ARG A 397 10.08 4.98 4.18
N GLN A 398 9.00 4.56 4.85
CA GLN A 398 7.68 5.14 4.61
C GLN A 398 7.60 6.61 5.02
N ALA A 399 8.29 7.02 6.10
CA ALA A 399 8.42 8.44 6.47
C ALA A 399 9.03 9.24 5.31
N ARG A 400 10.22 8.86 4.83
CA ARG A 400 10.88 9.54 3.69
C ARG A 400 10.05 9.53 2.40
N GLU A 401 9.37 8.44 2.07
CA GLU A 401 8.62 8.30 0.81
C GLU A 401 7.25 9.00 0.82
N GLN A 402 6.63 9.19 2.00
CA GLN A 402 5.24 9.65 2.12
C GLN A 402 5.11 11.01 2.83
N ASP A 403 6.13 11.43 3.57
CA ASP A 403 6.25 12.68 4.32
C ASP A 403 7.70 13.21 4.23
N PRO A 404 8.18 13.58 3.02
CA PRO A 404 9.59 13.88 2.76
C PRO A 404 10.12 15.06 3.60
N ASP A 405 9.34 16.12 3.78
CA ASP A 405 9.75 17.28 4.58
C ASP A 405 9.40 17.14 6.08
N GLY A 406 8.72 16.03 6.43
CA GLY A 406 8.26 15.70 7.77
C GLY A 406 7.05 16.49 8.24
N GLU A 407 6.33 17.19 7.35
CA GLU A 407 5.19 18.04 7.70
C GLU A 407 4.10 17.29 8.49
N PHE A 408 3.80 16.04 8.12
CA PHE A 408 2.80 15.23 8.81
C PHE A 408 3.30 14.85 10.20
N ILE A 409 4.58 14.47 10.31
CA ILE A 409 5.23 14.20 11.60
C ILE A 409 5.22 15.46 12.48
N ARG A 410 5.60 16.64 11.99
CA ARG A 410 5.58 17.90 12.77
C ARG A 410 4.19 18.23 13.29
N ARG A 411 3.15 17.98 12.49
CA ARG A 411 1.75 18.27 12.84
C ARG A 411 1.24 17.42 14.01
N TRP A 412 1.61 16.14 14.04
CA TRP A 412 1.07 15.17 15.00
C TRP A 412 2.05 14.78 16.13
N VAL A 413 3.33 15.08 15.96
CA VAL A 413 4.41 14.93 16.94
C VAL A 413 5.08 16.29 17.11
N PRO A 414 4.39 17.28 17.72
CA PRO A 414 4.86 18.67 17.81
C PRO A 414 6.17 18.82 18.60
N GLU A 415 6.50 17.87 19.47
CA GLU A 415 7.82 17.81 20.13
C GLU A 415 8.99 17.61 19.15
N LEU A 416 8.73 17.14 17.92
CA LEU A 416 9.70 17.04 16.83
C LEU A 416 9.60 18.19 15.82
N ALA A 417 8.77 19.21 16.06
CA ALA A 417 8.52 20.29 15.11
C ALA A 417 9.78 21.04 14.65
N GLY A 418 10.81 21.13 15.50
CA GLY A 418 12.11 21.74 15.19
C GLY A 418 13.14 20.84 14.50
N VAL A 419 12.87 19.55 14.28
CA VAL A 419 13.88 18.60 13.76
C VAL A 419 14.00 18.69 12.23
N PRO A 420 15.21 18.89 11.65
CA PRO A 420 15.38 18.97 10.19
C PRO A 420 14.95 17.70 9.42
N ALA A 421 14.50 17.86 8.17
CA ALA A 421 13.97 16.78 7.33
C ALA A 421 14.79 15.47 7.27
N PRO A 422 16.12 15.44 7.10
CA PRO A 422 16.86 14.17 7.10
C PRO A 422 16.85 13.46 8.47
N HIS A 423 16.64 14.20 9.57
CA HIS A 423 16.62 13.67 10.93
C HIS A 423 15.21 13.43 11.47
N ILE A 424 14.15 14.04 10.91
CA ILE A 424 12.80 13.91 11.47
C ILE A 424 12.21 12.52 11.30
N TRP A 425 12.69 11.74 10.32
CA TRP A 425 12.34 10.33 10.18
C TRP A 425 13.06 9.42 11.20
N ARG A 426 14.19 9.89 11.75
CA ARG A 426 15.12 9.14 12.62
C ARG A 426 15.74 10.05 13.69
N PRO A 427 14.95 10.67 14.58
CA PRO A 427 15.45 11.70 15.50
C PRO A 427 16.48 11.14 16.50
N TRP A 428 16.49 9.83 16.74
CA TRP A 428 17.49 9.15 17.57
C TRP A 428 18.90 9.12 16.96
N GLU A 429 19.06 9.41 15.66
CA GLU A 429 20.38 9.55 14.99
C GLU A 429 20.97 10.97 15.16
N LEU A 430 20.26 11.92 15.78
CA LEU A 430 20.80 13.24 16.10
C LEU A 430 21.92 13.13 17.16
N PRO A 431 23.08 13.78 16.95
CA PRO A 431 24.07 13.97 18.00
C PRO A 431 23.45 14.63 19.25
N PRO A 432 23.74 14.18 20.48
CA PRO A 432 23.09 14.70 21.68
C PRO A 432 23.20 16.22 21.88
N LEU A 433 24.30 16.83 21.41
CA LEU A 433 24.48 18.29 21.44
C LEU A 433 23.55 19.01 20.44
N ALA A 434 23.38 18.45 19.24
CA ALA A 434 22.47 18.99 18.24
C ALA A 434 21.00 18.87 18.67
N ALA A 435 20.61 17.71 19.24
CA ALA A 435 19.27 17.51 19.79
C ALA A 435 18.97 18.55 20.90
N ARG A 436 19.90 18.77 21.84
CA ARG A 436 19.79 19.82 22.87
C ARG A 436 19.71 21.22 22.28
N GLY A 437 20.46 21.53 21.22
CA GLY A 437 20.39 22.81 20.51
C GLY A 437 19.02 23.09 19.89
N LEU A 438 18.25 22.04 19.56
CA LEU A 438 16.86 22.11 19.10
C LEU A 438 15.83 22.06 20.25
N GLY A 439 16.27 22.07 21.51
CA GLY A 439 15.41 21.93 22.69
C GLY A 439 14.89 20.50 22.94
N LEU A 440 15.32 19.50 22.17
CA LEU A 440 14.82 18.13 22.20
C LEU A 440 15.68 17.23 23.12
N ARG A 441 15.08 16.65 24.16
CA ARG A 441 15.70 15.60 24.99
C ARG A 441 15.10 14.24 24.65
N LEU A 442 15.78 13.51 23.77
CA LEU A 442 15.43 12.12 23.44
C LEU A 442 15.39 11.25 24.71
N GLY A 443 14.42 10.34 24.77
CA GLY A 443 14.12 9.53 25.96
C GLY A 443 13.32 10.26 27.04
N ARG A 444 13.03 11.56 26.89
CA ARG A 444 12.17 12.33 27.80
C ARG A 444 11.05 13.08 27.08
N ASP A 445 11.39 13.89 26.09
CA ASP A 445 10.44 14.70 25.33
C ASP A 445 9.87 13.92 24.13
N TYR A 446 10.70 13.07 23.50
CA TYR A 446 10.29 12.06 22.52
C TYR A 446 11.05 10.75 22.80
N PRO A 447 10.39 9.57 22.81
CA PRO A 447 11.04 8.32 23.20
C PRO A 447 12.03 7.80 22.15
N TYR A 448 12.99 6.98 22.60
CA TYR A 448 13.82 6.16 21.71
C TYR A 448 12.97 5.04 21.07
N PRO A 449 13.36 4.54 19.87
CA PRO A 449 12.75 3.37 19.25
C PRO A 449 12.57 2.22 20.24
N VAL A 450 11.34 1.71 20.33
CA VAL A 450 10.96 0.59 21.21
C VAL A 450 11.66 -0.73 20.82
N VAL A 451 12.07 -0.85 19.56
CA VAL A 451 12.84 -1.97 19.00
C VAL A 451 13.78 -1.44 17.90
N ASP A 452 14.77 -2.24 17.48
CA ASP A 452 15.47 -2.01 16.20
C ASP A 452 14.52 -2.22 15.01
N GLU A 453 14.78 -1.57 13.87
CA GLU A 453 13.91 -1.72 12.69
C GLU A 453 14.14 -3.07 12.00
N HIS A 454 15.39 -3.49 11.86
CA HIS A 454 15.76 -4.53 10.89
C HIS A 454 15.83 -5.94 11.51
N ALA A 455 16.29 -6.10 12.74
CA ALA A 455 16.38 -7.40 13.40
C ALA A 455 15.01 -8.04 13.68
N PRO A 456 14.01 -7.34 14.27
CA PRO A 456 12.67 -7.90 14.43
C PRO A 456 11.99 -8.20 13.09
N ALA A 457 12.15 -7.34 12.09
CA ALA A 457 11.61 -7.56 10.75
C ALA A 457 12.17 -8.84 10.09
N ARG A 458 13.48 -9.12 10.23
CA ARG A 458 14.09 -10.39 9.76
C ARG A 458 13.58 -11.59 10.55
N GLU A 459 13.47 -11.48 11.86
CA GLU A 459 12.96 -12.55 12.72
C GLU A 459 11.48 -12.87 12.42
N ALA A 460 10.67 -11.84 12.20
CA ALA A 460 9.29 -11.96 11.78
C ALA A 460 9.14 -12.70 10.45
N HIS A 461 9.98 -12.35 9.46
CA HIS A 461 10.04 -13.07 8.19
C HIS A 461 10.42 -14.55 8.38
N ARG A 462 11.47 -14.83 9.18
CA ARG A 462 11.93 -16.19 9.48
C ARG A 462 10.83 -17.05 10.11
N ARG A 463 10.13 -16.53 11.13
CA ARG A 463 9.05 -17.24 11.82
C ARG A 463 7.83 -17.47 10.92
N LEU A 464 7.45 -16.48 10.12
CA LEU A 464 6.38 -16.65 9.13
C LEU A 464 6.75 -17.70 8.09
N GLN A 465 7.99 -17.72 7.60
CA GLN A 465 8.44 -18.72 6.63
C GLN A 465 8.44 -20.13 7.22
N ALA A 466 8.92 -20.31 8.46
CA ALA A 466 8.90 -21.61 9.14
C ALA A 466 7.48 -22.22 9.23
N VAL A 467 6.43 -21.40 9.45
CA VAL A 467 5.04 -21.88 9.38
C VAL A 467 4.65 -22.26 7.94
N ARG A 468 5.09 -21.50 6.93
CA ARG A 468 4.76 -21.76 5.51
C ARG A 468 5.35 -23.06 4.98
N ASP A 469 6.43 -23.54 5.58
CA ASP A 469 7.08 -24.80 5.23
C ASP A 469 6.37 -26.03 5.84
N THR A 470 5.32 -25.84 6.66
CA THR A 470 4.55 -26.94 7.27
C THR A 470 3.51 -27.57 6.33
N PRO A 471 3.22 -28.89 6.45
CA PRO A 471 2.12 -29.53 5.72
C PRO A 471 0.74 -28.93 6.02
N LEU A 472 0.52 -28.50 7.28
CA LEU A 472 -0.73 -27.87 7.71
C LEU A 472 -0.96 -26.55 6.97
N PHE A 473 0.06 -25.71 6.83
CA PHE A 473 -0.04 -24.46 6.06
C PHE A 473 -0.45 -24.73 4.61
N ALA A 474 0.13 -25.74 3.96
CA ALA A 474 -0.20 -26.07 2.58
C ALA A 474 -1.66 -26.55 2.42
N ALA A 475 -2.18 -27.30 3.38
CA ALA A 475 -3.59 -27.71 3.40
C ALA A 475 -4.53 -26.49 3.60
N GLU A 476 -4.22 -25.67 4.61
CA GLU A 476 -5.00 -24.47 4.92
C GLU A 476 -4.97 -23.42 3.82
N ALA A 477 -3.82 -23.19 3.17
CA ALA A 477 -3.72 -22.27 2.04
C ALA A 477 -4.60 -22.72 0.86
N ARG A 478 -4.74 -24.03 0.62
CA ARG A 478 -5.69 -24.57 -0.38
C ARG A 478 -7.14 -24.32 0.04
N ARG A 479 -7.51 -24.57 1.30
CA ARG A 479 -8.86 -24.32 1.84
C ARG A 479 -9.25 -22.84 1.71
N VAL A 480 -8.38 -21.94 2.20
CA VAL A 480 -8.59 -20.49 2.14
C VAL A 480 -8.67 -19.98 0.69
N TYR A 481 -7.85 -20.51 -0.23
CA TYR A 481 -7.95 -20.15 -1.65
C TYR A 481 -9.26 -20.67 -2.28
N ALA A 482 -9.67 -21.89 -1.97
CA ALA A 482 -10.91 -22.46 -2.47
C ALA A 482 -12.13 -21.61 -2.03
N LEU A 483 -12.21 -21.26 -0.74
CA LEU A 483 -13.33 -20.50 -0.18
C LEU A 483 -13.31 -19.01 -0.57
N HIS A 484 -12.15 -18.34 -0.51
CA HIS A 484 -12.05 -16.87 -0.60
C HIS A 484 -11.25 -16.33 -1.78
N GLY A 485 -10.50 -17.17 -2.49
CA GLY A 485 -9.60 -16.75 -3.58
C GLY A 485 -10.37 -16.20 -4.79
N SER A 486 -10.05 -14.96 -5.19
CA SER A 486 -10.67 -14.33 -6.36
C SER A 486 -10.49 -15.15 -7.64
N ARG A 487 -11.61 -15.51 -8.28
CA ARG A 487 -11.63 -16.33 -9.49
C ARG A 487 -11.17 -15.62 -10.76
N LYS A 488 -10.97 -14.29 -10.71
CA LYS A 488 -10.47 -13.49 -11.84
C LYS A 488 -9.21 -14.10 -12.49
N LYS A 489 -8.28 -14.65 -11.69
CA LYS A 489 -7.07 -15.33 -12.21
C LYS A 489 -7.36 -16.69 -12.85
N ALA A 490 -8.36 -17.43 -12.36
CA ALA A 490 -8.78 -18.71 -12.93
C ALA A 490 -9.58 -18.53 -14.22
N VAL A 491 -10.49 -17.54 -14.28
CA VAL A 491 -11.22 -17.16 -15.50
C VAL A 491 -10.24 -16.70 -16.58
N ILE A 492 -9.30 -15.78 -16.27
CA ILE A 492 -8.24 -15.36 -17.21
C ILE A 492 -7.39 -16.55 -17.69
N ARG A 493 -7.20 -17.60 -16.87
CA ARG A 493 -6.49 -18.82 -17.27
C ARG A 493 -7.34 -19.69 -18.21
N ALA A 494 -8.59 -19.97 -17.84
CA ALA A 494 -9.51 -20.78 -18.64
C ALA A 494 -9.85 -20.13 -19.98
N GLU A 495 -10.01 -18.80 -20.03
CA GLU A 495 -10.16 -18.06 -21.28
C GLU A 495 -8.95 -18.19 -22.20
N ARG A 496 -7.73 -18.26 -21.65
CA ARG A 496 -6.51 -18.46 -22.43
C ARG A 496 -6.47 -19.87 -23.00
N GLU A 497 -6.72 -20.88 -22.16
CA GLU A 497 -6.81 -22.29 -22.56
C GLU A 497 -7.89 -22.47 -23.66
N LYS A 498 -9.07 -21.86 -23.53
CA LYS A 498 -10.15 -21.86 -24.54
C LYS A 498 -9.78 -21.10 -25.84
N LYS A 499 -8.88 -20.12 -25.78
CA LYS A 499 -8.35 -19.39 -26.94
C LYS A 499 -7.16 -20.11 -27.61
N GLY A 500 -6.84 -21.35 -27.20
CA GLY A 500 -5.67 -22.09 -27.68
C GLY A 500 -4.33 -21.45 -27.27
N LEU A 501 -4.35 -20.46 -26.37
CA LEU A 501 -3.15 -19.81 -25.86
C LEU A 501 -2.51 -20.76 -24.85
N PRO A 502 -1.19 -21.04 -24.96
CA PRO A 502 -0.54 -22.00 -24.08
C PRO A 502 -0.74 -21.62 -22.60
N PRO A 503 -0.86 -22.64 -21.72
CA PRO A 503 -0.88 -22.42 -20.28
C PRO A 503 0.34 -21.57 -19.92
N ARG A 504 0.16 -20.65 -18.96
CA ARG A 504 1.23 -19.73 -18.58
C ARG A 504 2.41 -20.58 -18.08
N PRO A 505 3.58 -20.58 -18.75
CA PRO A 505 4.68 -21.41 -18.32
C PRO A 505 5.10 -21.00 -16.92
N GLU A 506 5.52 -21.96 -16.11
CA GLU A 506 6.38 -21.65 -14.97
C GLU A 506 7.58 -20.85 -15.50
N ARG A 507 8.03 -19.83 -14.75
CA ARG A 507 9.07 -18.88 -15.22
C ARG A 507 10.27 -19.68 -15.77
N PRO A 508 10.78 -19.35 -16.99
CA PRO A 508 11.37 -18.02 -17.19
C PRO A 508 11.22 -17.38 -18.60
N SER A 509 11.67 -16.12 -18.67
CA SER A 509 11.96 -15.32 -19.89
C SER A 509 10.79 -14.85 -20.77
N ALA A 510 11.05 -13.91 -21.67
CA ALA A 510 10.05 -13.03 -22.31
C ALA A 510 10.36 -12.64 -23.76
N ARG A 511 9.32 -12.30 -24.55
CA ARG A 511 9.22 -11.06 -25.39
C ARG A 511 7.82 -10.88 -26.07
N ARG A 512 7.56 -9.65 -26.55
CA ARG A 512 6.34 -9.04 -27.17
C ARG A 512 6.22 -9.41 -28.68
N SER A 513 5.16 -9.19 -29.50
CA SER A 513 3.76 -8.63 -29.47
C SER A 513 3.09 -8.98 -30.85
N PRO A 514 1.92 -8.47 -31.36
CA PRO A 514 0.90 -7.52 -30.85
C PRO A 514 -0.60 -7.99 -30.94
N LEU A 515 -1.51 -7.01 -30.72
CA LEU A 515 -2.99 -6.93 -30.56
C LEU A 515 -3.88 -7.46 -31.74
N PRO A 516 -5.26 -7.60 -31.62
CA PRO A 516 -6.18 -6.71 -30.88
C PRO A 516 -7.48 -7.26 -30.21
N ARG A 517 -8.28 -6.28 -29.72
CA ARG A 517 -9.61 -6.29 -29.04
C ARG A 517 -9.58 -6.45 -27.50
N ARG A 518 -10.06 -5.40 -26.80
CA ARG A 518 -9.90 -5.13 -25.35
C ARG A 518 -11.17 -5.50 -24.56
N HIS A 519 -11.01 -6.01 -23.33
CA HIS A 519 -12.08 -6.14 -22.34
C HIS A 519 -11.81 -5.19 -21.16
N PRO A 520 -12.81 -4.51 -20.54
CA PRO A 520 -12.56 -3.36 -19.66
C PRO A 520 -11.87 -3.63 -18.31
N MET A 521 -11.57 -4.88 -17.94
CA MET A 521 -11.17 -5.26 -16.59
C MET A 521 -9.79 -5.94 -16.46
N SER A 522 -9.05 -6.16 -17.56
CA SER A 522 -7.74 -6.84 -17.51
C SER A 522 -6.62 -5.96 -17.00
N ASP A 523 -6.68 -4.64 -17.26
CA ASP A 523 -5.56 -3.71 -17.07
C ASP A 523 -5.60 -3.02 -15.68
N GLN A 524 -6.29 -3.66 -14.75
CA GLN A 524 -6.33 -3.42 -13.31
C GLN A 524 -4.94 -3.39 -12.63
N PRO A 525 -4.29 -2.28 -12.21
CA PRO A 525 -3.15 -2.39 -11.30
C PRO A 525 -3.56 -3.18 -10.05
N ASN A 526 -2.71 -4.09 -9.59
CA ASN A 526 -3.02 -4.98 -8.47
C ASN A 526 -2.95 -4.19 -7.15
N LEU A 527 -4.01 -3.47 -6.82
CA LEU A 527 -4.06 -2.44 -5.76
C LEU A 527 -3.96 -2.95 -4.29
N PHE A 528 -3.73 -4.26 -4.10
CA PHE A 528 -3.31 -4.88 -2.82
C PHE A 528 -1.89 -5.46 -2.89
N ASP A 529 -1.25 -5.35 -4.05
CA ASP A 529 0.14 -5.66 -4.30
C ASP A 529 0.86 -4.36 -4.68
N THR A 530 1.20 -3.53 -3.68
CA THR A 530 1.99 -2.28 -3.81
C THR A 530 3.40 -2.45 -4.40
N ALA A 531 3.68 -3.55 -5.09
CA ALA A 531 4.82 -3.68 -5.98
C ALA A 531 4.73 -2.70 -7.18
N ASP A 532 3.53 -2.22 -7.52
CA ASP A 532 3.29 -1.26 -8.61
C ASP A 532 3.32 0.24 -8.19
N THR A 533 3.65 0.55 -6.93
CA THR A 533 3.91 1.94 -6.48
C THR A 533 5.14 2.05 -5.58
N GLN A 534 6.28 1.56 -6.09
CA GLN A 534 7.51 2.33 -5.87
C GLN A 534 7.45 3.57 -6.79
N PRO A 535 7.98 4.74 -6.38
CA PRO A 535 8.24 5.81 -7.34
C PRO A 535 9.11 5.24 -8.47
N PRO A 536 8.99 5.73 -9.72
CA PRO A 536 9.93 5.36 -10.77
C PRO A 536 11.34 5.63 -10.25
N VAL A 537 12.29 4.72 -10.54
CA VAL A 537 13.69 4.97 -10.19
C VAL A 537 14.14 6.21 -10.96
N GLN A 538 14.20 7.34 -10.26
CA GLN A 538 14.84 8.54 -10.77
C GLN A 538 16.33 8.25 -10.84
N LEU A 539 16.79 7.94 -12.05
CA LEU A 539 18.20 8.05 -12.35
C LEU A 539 18.60 9.53 -12.23
N PRO A 540 19.82 9.83 -11.73
CA PRO A 540 20.32 11.20 -11.64
C PRO A 540 20.39 11.89 -13.01
N HIS A 541 20.37 13.23 -12.99
CA HIS A 541 20.53 14.10 -14.17
C HIS A 541 19.60 13.74 -15.34
N ASP A 542 20.10 13.84 -16.55
CA ASP A 542 19.46 13.58 -17.84
C ASP A 542 19.33 12.06 -18.17
N TRP A 543 20.07 11.19 -17.49
CA TRP A 543 19.99 9.73 -17.67
C TRP A 543 18.57 9.18 -17.51
N GLY A 544 17.74 9.78 -16.67
CA GLY A 544 16.34 9.37 -16.47
C GLY A 544 15.48 9.52 -17.72
N ALA A 545 15.78 10.51 -18.58
CA ALA A 545 15.11 10.70 -19.87
C ALA A 545 15.70 9.77 -20.93
N VAL A 546 17.03 9.71 -21.03
CA VAL A 546 17.77 8.91 -22.02
C VAL A 546 17.49 7.40 -21.88
N LEU A 547 17.37 6.92 -20.64
CA LEU A 547 17.13 5.50 -20.33
C LEU A 547 15.68 5.21 -19.96
N HIS A 548 14.74 6.15 -20.19
CA HIS A 548 13.32 5.99 -19.86
C HIS A 548 12.73 4.66 -20.36
N ASP A 549 13.07 4.30 -21.61
CA ASP A 549 12.63 3.09 -22.30
C ASP A 549 13.23 1.79 -21.75
N GLU A 550 14.33 1.85 -20.99
CA GLU A 550 14.93 0.70 -20.29
C GLU A 550 14.41 0.61 -18.85
N ILE A 551 14.39 1.73 -18.11
CA ILE A 551 13.93 1.74 -16.70
C ILE A 551 12.42 1.45 -16.58
N SER A 552 11.65 1.76 -17.63
CA SER A 552 10.24 1.40 -17.74
C SER A 552 10.00 -0.07 -18.10
N ARG A 553 11.04 -0.86 -18.36
CA ARG A 553 10.86 -2.28 -18.74
C ARG A 553 10.56 -3.16 -17.53
N PRO A 554 9.69 -4.17 -17.70
CA PRO A 554 9.49 -5.21 -16.70
C PRO A 554 10.76 -6.01 -16.36
N SER A 555 11.81 -6.00 -17.20
CA SER A 555 13.14 -6.56 -16.89
C SER A 555 13.82 -5.77 -15.79
N PHE A 556 13.95 -4.44 -15.96
CA PHE A 556 14.59 -3.57 -14.98
C PHE A 556 13.86 -3.58 -13.63
N ARG A 557 12.53 -3.61 -13.62
CA ARG A 557 11.78 -3.81 -12.36
C ARG A 557 12.11 -5.12 -11.66
N ARG A 558 12.19 -6.25 -12.39
CA ARG A 558 12.56 -7.55 -11.80
C ARG A 558 13.99 -7.57 -11.27
N LEU A 559 14.91 -6.86 -11.92
CA LEU A 559 16.27 -6.69 -11.45
C LEU A 559 16.30 -5.96 -10.10
N LEU A 560 15.54 -4.87 -9.95
CA LEU A 560 15.44 -4.14 -8.68
C LEU A 560 14.76 -4.99 -7.59
N GLU A 561 13.69 -5.71 -7.92
CA GLU A 561 13.06 -6.70 -7.03
C GLU A 561 14.06 -7.77 -6.56
N PHE A 562 14.90 -8.27 -7.46
CA PHE A 562 15.96 -9.23 -7.14
C PHE A 562 17.00 -8.61 -6.18
N VAL A 563 17.56 -7.44 -6.51
CA VAL A 563 18.59 -6.78 -5.68
C VAL A 563 18.07 -6.44 -4.28
N GLU A 564 16.82 -5.99 -4.18
CA GLU A 564 16.14 -5.77 -2.89
C GLU A 564 16.01 -7.07 -2.08
N GLU A 565 15.68 -8.20 -2.73
CA GLU A 565 15.58 -9.50 -2.07
C GLU A 565 16.96 -10.05 -1.64
N GLN A 566 18.01 -9.82 -2.44
CA GLN A 566 19.38 -10.12 -2.03
C GLN A 566 19.80 -9.30 -0.80
N ARG A 567 19.43 -8.01 -0.73
CA ARG A 567 19.69 -7.14 0.43
C ARG A 567 18.94 -7.53 1.70
N ARG A 568 17.87 -8.32 1.60
CA ARG A 568 17.16 -8.88 2.77
C ARG A 568 17.86 -10.11 3.35
N THR A 569 18.59 -10.84 2.52
CA THR A 569 19.14 -12.17 2.82
C THR A 569 20.66 -12.18 2.98
N ALA A 570 21.37 -11.20 2.43
CA ALA A 570 22.83 -11.06 2.49
C ALA A 570 23.29 -9.59 2.49
N THR A 571 24.53 -9.34 2.92
CA THR A 571 25.20 -8.07 2.69
C THR A 571 25.45 -7.88 1.19
N VAL A 572 25.01 -6.77 0.61
CA VAL A 572 25.18 -6.44 -0.81
C VAL A 572 25.84 -5.07 -0.96
N TYR A 573 26.91 -5.01 -1.74
CA TYR A 573 27.66 -3.80 -2.07
C TYR A 573 27.41 -3.33 -3.51
N PRO A 574 27.50 -2.01 -3.77
CA PRO A 574 27.57 -0.94 -2.78
C PRO A 574 26.22 -0.79 -2.04
N PRO A 575 26.12 0.06 -1.00
CA PRO A 575 24.84 0.45 -0.38
C PRO A 575 23.78 0.93 -1.40
N PRO A 576 22.47 0.84 -1.11
CA PRO A 576 21.40 1.21 -2.05
C PRO A 576 21.54 2.63 -2.65
N GLU A 577 21.90 3.59 -1.82
CA GLU A 577 22.11 5.01 -2.16
C GLU A 577 23.25 5.21 -3.18
N ASP A 578 24.27 4.35 -3.14
CA ASP A 578 25.47 4.41 -3.96
C ASP A 578 25.33 3.71 -5.33
N VAL A 579 24.29 2.87 -5.52
CA VAL A 579 24.19 1.99 -6.71
C VAL A 579 24.32 2.76 -8.04
N PHE A 580 23.80 3.99 -8.11
CA PHE A 580 23.84 4.83 -9.30
C PHE A 580 24.85 5.99 -9.23
N THR A 581 25.86 5.93 -8.34
CA THR A 581 26.85 7.03 -8.19
C THR A 581 27.59 7.36 -9.49
N ALA A 582 27.93 6.37 -10.33
CA ALA A 582 28.54 6.64 -11.64
C ALA A 582 27.68 7.57 -12.54
N LEU A 583 26.36 7.32 -12.57
CA LEU A 583 25.41 8.16 -13.32
C LEU A 583 25.06 9.48 -12.61
N ARG A 584 25.44 9.63 -11.34
CA ARG A 584 25.25 10.85 -10.53
C ARG A 584 26.41 11.82 -10.62
N LEU A 585 27.63 11.33 -10.84
CA LEU A 585 28.82 12.16 -10.97
C LEU A 585 29.15 12.47 -12.43
N THR A 586 28.67 11.66 -13.38
CA THR A 586 28.81 11.90 -14.81
C THR A 586 27.42 11.94 -15.46
N SER A 587 26.97 13.10 -15.93
CA SER A 587 25.72 13.23 -16.71
C SER A 587 25.87 12.55 -18.09
N TYR A 588 24.77 12.32 -18.81
CA TYR A 588 24.84 11.79 -20.17
C TYR A 588 25.43 12.83 -21.14
N GLN A 589 25.10 14.11 -20.99
CA GLN A 589 25.70 15.20 -21.77
C GLN A 589 27.23 15.27 -21.57
N ASP A 590 27.72 15.25 -20.33
CA ASP A 590 29.15 15.43 -20.01
C ASP A 590 29.99 14.15 -20.19
N ALA A 591 29.34 12.98 -20.34
CA ALA A 591 30.04 11.71 -20.58
C ALA A 591 30.79 11.72 -21.91
N LYS A 592 32.12 11.87 -21.84
CA LYS A 592 33.07 11.81 -22.97
C LYS A 592 33.98 10.58 -22.94
N VAL A 593 34.09 9.90 -21.80
CA VAL A 593 34.81 8.62 -21.65
C VAL A 593 33.95 7.63 -20.88
N LEU A 594 33.94 6.36 -21.29
CA LEU A 594 33.42 5.23 -20.50
C LEU A 594 34.56 4.26 -20.18
N ILE A 595 34.83 4.04 -18.89
CA ILE A 595 35.71 2.96 -18.41
C ILE A 595 34.82 1.88 -17.78
N LEU A 596 34.85 0.67 -18.34
CA LEU A 596 33.94 -0.41 -17.93
C LEU A 596 34.61 -1.43 -17.00
N GLY A 597 34.15 -1.48 -15.75
CA GLY A 597 34.43 -2.54 -14.78
C GLY A 597 33.50 -3.75 -14.93
N GLN A 598 33.83 -4.85 -14.26
CA GLN A 598 33.02 -6.07 -14.25
C GLN A 598 31.93 -6.00 -13.18
N ASP A 599 32.32 -6.05 -11.91
CA ASP A 599 31.48 -5.95 -10.71
C ASP A 599 32.16 -5.06 -9.64
N PRO A 600 31.43 -4.55 -8.63
CA PRO A 600 31.99 -3.70 -7.59
C PRO A 600 32.95 -4.48 -6.67
N TYR A 601 33.82 -3.77 -5.96
CA TYR A 601 34.61 -4.40 -4.89
C TYR A 601 33.70 -4.97 -3.79
N HIS A 602 33.84 -6.27 -3.51
CA HIS A 602 32.95 -7.07 -2.67
C HIS A 602 33.32 -7.11 -1.18
N GLY A 603 34.23 -6.24 -0.71
CA GLY A 603 34.62 -6.13 0.69
C GLY A 603 33.97 -4.94 1.40
N ALA A 604 33.78 -5.07 2.72
CA ALA A 604 33.16 -4.04 3.55
C ALA A 604 33.81 -2.65 3.39
N GLY A 605 32.96 -1.64 3.16
CA GLY A 605 33.35 -0.24 2.98
C GLY A 605 34.08 0.09 1.67
N GLN A 606 34.34 -0.89 0.80
CA GLN A 606 35.15 -0.69 -0.41
C GLN A 606 34.34 0.00 -1.53
N ALA A 607 33.30 -0.65 -2.04
CA ALA A 607 32.53 -0.15 -3.17
C ALA A 607 31.57 0.98 -2.80
N HIS A 608 31.48 1.97 -3.70
CA HIS A 608 30.63 3.16 -3.57
C HIS A 608 29.98 3.60 -4.89
N GLY A 609 29.83 2.66 -5.83
CA GLY A 609 29.12 2.85 -7.10
C GLY A 609 29.97 3.25 -8.30
N LEU A 610 31.28 3.46 -8.12
CA LEU A 610 32.24 3.72 -9.20
C LEU A 610 33.11 2.49 -9.50
N ALA A 611 33.34 2.21 -10.78
CA ALA A 611 34.28 1.18 -11.23
C ALA A 611 35.73 1.49 -10.83
N PHE A 612 36.48 0.45 -10.49
CA PHE A 612 37.90 0.49 -10.05
C PHE A 612 38.22 1.38 -8.84
N SER A 613 37.23 2.04 -8.24
CA SER A 613 37.35 3.07 -7.20
C SER A 613 36.90 2.56 -5.82
N VAL A 614 37.54 3.06 -4.75
CA VAL A 614 37.15 2.79 -3.34
C VAL A 614 37.09 4.07 -2.52
N ARG A 615 36.36 4.06 -1.40
CA ARG A 615 36.24 5.22 -0.50
C ARG A 615 37.61 5.67 0.05
N ARG A 616 37.76 6.96 0.38
CA ARG A 616 38.95 7.48 1.08
C ARG A 616 39.13 6.73 2.43
N GLY A 617 40.37 6.46 2.82
CA GLY A 617 40.71 5.63 3.99
C GLY A 617 40.72 4.12 3.75
N VAL A 618 40.14 3.63 2.64
CA VAL A 618 40.23 2.22 2.24
C VAL A 618 41.60 1.94 1.60
N ARG A 619 42.23 0.81 1.94
CA ARG A 619 43.49 0.36 1.32
C ARG A 619 43.34 0.22 -0.19
N VAL A 620 44.16 0.95 -0.95
CA VAL A 620 44.18 0.93 -2.42
C VAL A 620 44.29 -0.52 -2.95
N PRO A 621 43.29 -1.03 -3.70
CA PRO A 621 43.28 -2.40 -4.22
C PRO A 621 44.41 -2.65 -5.23
N PRO A 622 44.88 -3.90 -5.42
CA PRO A 622 45.98 -4.21 -6.34
C PRO A 622 45.73 -3.73 -7.78
N SER A 623 44.51 -3.91 -8.30
CA SER A 623 44.15 -3.44 -9.65
C SER A 623 44.26 -1.92 -9.79
N LEU A 624 43.86 -1.16 -8.76
CA LEU A 624 43.96 0.29 -8.78
C LEU A 624 45.40 0.79 -8.66
N ARG A 625 46.28 0.07 -7.95
CA ARG A 625 47.73 0.40 -7.95
C ARG A 625 48.36 0.25 -9.33
N ASN A 626 47.93 -0.76 -10.10
CA ASN A 626 48.42 -0.94 -11.47
C ASN A 626 47.88 0.16 -12.41
N ILE A 627 46.62 0.57 -12.26
CA ILE A 627 46.04 1.74 -12.94
C ILE A 627 46.85 3.01 -12.60
N TYR A 628 47.21 3.22 -11.33
CA TYR A 628 48.02 4.35 -10.88
C TYR A 628 49.47 4.32 -11.36
N GLN A 629 50.09 3.14 -11.48
CA GLN A 629 51.43 3.02 -12.07
C GLN A 629 51.41 3.40 -13.55
N GLU A 630 50.45 2.85 -14.32
CA GLU A 630 50.28 3.18 -15.73
C GLU A 630 49.96 4.66 -15.94
N LEU A 631 49.08 5.24 -15.10
CA LEU A 631 48.73 6.66 -15.12
C LEU A 631 49.97 7.56 -14.99
N LYS A 632 50.90 7.19 -14.10
CA LYS A 632 52.15 7.93 -13.89
C LYS A 632 53.11 7.78 -15.08
N GLU A 633 53.21 6.58 -15.65
CA GLU A 633 54.11 6.28 -16.78
C GLU A 633 53.59 6.84 -18.12
N ASP A 634 52.27 7.00 -18.26
CA ASP A 634 51.61 7.45 -19.49
C ASP A 634 51.47 8.98 -19.57
N VAL A 635 50.92 9.61 -18.52
CA VAL A 635 50.58 11.05 -18.51
C VAL A 635 51.27 11.83 -17.39
N GLY A 636 52.24 11.24 -16.68
CA GLY A 636 53.07 11.93 -15.67
C GLY A 636 52.35 12.31 -14.38
N VAL A 637 51.07 11.96 -14.21
CA VAL A 637 50.28 12.30 -13.02
C VAL A 637 50.79 11.53 -11.80
N THR A 638 51.01 12.24 -10.69
CA THR A 638 51.41 11.62 -9.42
C THR A 638 50.21 10.97 -8.72
N PRO A 639 50.23 9.65 -8.46
CA PRO A 639 49.11 8.98 -7.82
C PRO A 639 48.84 9.47 -6.38
N PRO A 640 47.57 9.61 -5.97
CA PRO A 640 47.21 10.02 -4.62
C PRO A 640 47.40 8.86 -3.61
N ARG A 641 47.30 9.18 -2.31
CA ARG A 641 47.42 8.16 -1.24
C ARG A 641 46.13 7.40 -0.94
N HIS A 642 45.05 7.66 -1.69
CA HIS A 642 43.73 7.04 -1.54
C HIS A 642 43.30 6.31 -2.81
N GLY A 643 42.23 5.51 -2.73
CA GLY A 643 41.68 4.79 -3.90
C GLY A 643 40.44 5.41 -4.55
N ASN A 644 40.07 6.64 -4.19
CA ASN A 644 38.88 7.31 -4.70
C ASN A 644 39.15 8.00 -6.06
N LEU A 645 38.21 7.84 -7.01
CA LEU A 645 38.26 8.35 -8.39
C LEU A 645 37.09 9.30 -8.73
N GLU A 646 36.39 9.88 -7.76
CA GLU A 646 35.24 10.78 -8.00
C GLU A 646 35.60 11.96 -8.92
N ALA A 647 36.78 12.56 -8.73
CA ALA A 647 37.27 13.66 -9.57
C ALA A 647 37.46 13.29 -11.06
N TRP A 648 37.58 12.01 -11.42
CA TRP A 648 37.53 11.60 -12.84
C TRP A 648 36.09 11.56 -13.35
N ALA A 649 35.15 11.08 -12.53
CA ALA A 649 33.73 11.02 -12.89
C ALA A 649 33.13 12.41 -13.10
N GLU A 650 33.47 13.37 -12.22
CA GLU A 650 33.12 14.78 -12.33
C GLU A 650 33.70 15.47 -13.59
N ARG A 651 34.72 14.88 -14.22
CA ARG A 651 35.39 15.39 -15.44
C ARG A 651 34.97 14.65 -16.72
N GLY A 652 33.80 13.99 -16.71
CA GLY A 652 33.23 13.33 -17.87
C GLY A 652 33.66 11.86 -18.08
N VAL A 653 34.31 11.24 -17.10
CA VAL A 653 34.74 9.82 -17.16
C VAL A 653 33.75 8.92 -16.43
N LEU A 654 32.80 8.34 -17.17
CA LEU A 654 31.83 7.41 -16.61
C LEU A 654 32.51 6.10 -16.17
N LEU A 655 32.71 5.94 -14.86
CA LEU A 655 33.30 4.76 -14.22
C LEU A 655 32.21 3.72 -13.89
N LEU A 656 31.73 2.97 -14.88
CA LEU A 656 30.58 2.07 -14.75
C LEU A 656 31.01 0.60 -14.56
N ASN A 657 30.35 -0.15 -13.67
CA ASN A 657 30.47 -1.61 -13.63
C ASN A 657 29.34 -2.25 -14.44
N ALA A 658 29.63 -3.30 -15.21
CA ALA A 658 28.63 -4.04 -16.00
C ALA A 658 27.58 -4.76 -15.13
N VAL A 659 27.95 -5.16 -13.91
CA VAL A 659 27.04 -5.56 -12.84
C VAL A 659 27.17 -4.51 -11.73
N LEU A 660 26.09 -3.80 -11.36
CA LEU A 660 26.20 -2.67 -10.42
C LEU A 660 26.14 -3.05 -8.94
N THR A 661 25.91 -4.33 -8.61
CA THR A 661 25.87 -4.82 -7.22
C THR A 661 26.49 -6.22 -7.11
N VAL A 662 26.97 -6.57 -5.91
CA VAL A 662 27.61 -7.86 -5.60
C VAL A 662 27.34 -8.21 -4.14
N ARG A 663 27.32 -9.50 -3.77
CA ARG A 663 27.28 -9.91 -2.36
C ARG A 663 28.67 -9.79 -1.73
N GLU A 664 28.71 -9.55 -0.43
CA GLU A 664 29.94 -9.57 0.35
C GLU A 664 30.69 -10.91 0.17
N GLY A 665 31.97 -10.84 -0.16
CA GLY A 665 32.83 -12.03 -0.33
C GLY A 665 32.60 -12.87 -1.60
N GLU A 666 31.56 -12.59 -2.41
CA GLU A 666 31.19 -13.40 -3.57
C GLU A 666 31.23 -12.60 -4.89
N PRO A 667 32.39 -12.50 -5.57
CA PRO A 667 32.50 -11.88 -6.89
C PRO A 667 31.48 -12.45 -7.89
N ASN A 668 30.89 -11.58 -8.71
CA ASN A 668 29.90 -11.91 -9.74
C ASN A 668 28.59 -12.57 -9.26
N SER A 669 28.27 -12.58 -7.96
CA SER A 669 27.07 -13.26 -7.44
C SER A 669 25.74 -12.73 -7.99
N HIS A 670 25.71 -11.52 -8.56
CA HIS A 670 24.54 -10.91 -9.21
C HIS A 670 24.65 -10.87 -10.75
N ALA A 671 25.63 -11.56 -11.35
CA ALA A 671 25.73 -11.69 -12.80
C ALA A 671 24.55 -12.50 -13.39
N GLY A 672 24.11 -12.13 -14.60
CA GLY A 672 22.99 -12.74 -15.31
C GLY A 672 21.61 -12.36 -14.76
N GLN A 673 21.52 -11.45 -13.77
CA GLN A 673 20.26 -11.07 -13.11
C GLN A 673 19.58 -9.85 -13.73
N GLY A 674 20.22 -9.23 -14.72
CA GLY A 674 19.64 -8.15 -15.54
C GLY A 674 20.39 -6.82 -15.47
N TRP A 675 21.43 -6.68 -14.64
CA TRP A 675 22.27 -5.48 -14.65
C TRP A 675 22.93 -5.28 -16.01
N GLU A 676 23.28 -6.36 -16.69
CA GLU A 676 23.91 -6.33 -18.00
C GLU A 676 22.99 -5.74 -19.08
N ASP A 677 21.67 -5.99 -19.02
CA ASP A 677 20.68 -5.38 -19.94
C ASP A 677 20.66 -3.85 -19.75
N PHE A 678 20.67 -3.39 -18.49
CA PHE A 678 20.70 -1.98 -18.14
C PHE A 678 22.00 -1.30 -18.55
N THR A 679 23.16 -1.88 -18.26
CA THR A 679 24.45 -1.30 -18.67
C THR A 679 24.65 -1.34 -20.18
N ASP A 680 24.10 -2.34 -20.86
CA ASP A 680 24.10 -2.37 -22.32
C ASP A 680 23.21 -1.28 -22.91
N ALA A 681 22.15 -0.86 -22.21
CA ALA A 681 21.37 0.32 -22.59
C ALA A 681 22.16 1.62 -22.37
N VAL A 682 22.91 1.77 -21.27
CA VAL A 682 23.85 2.89 -21.06
C VAL A 682 24.89 2.96 -22.20
N ILE A 683 25.51 1.83 -22.56
CA ILE A 683 26.49 1.76 -23.65
C ILE A 683 25.85 2.10 -25.00
N ARG A 684 24.64 1.59 -25.29
CA ARG A 684 23.90 1.93 -26.51
C ARG A 684 23.50 3.40 -26.58
N ALA A 685 23.15 4.02 -25.45
CA ALA A 685 22.86 5.45 -25.39
C ALA A 685 24.12 6.28 -25.69
N LEU A 686 25.26 5.97 -25.07
CA LEU A 686 26.52 6.65 -25.37
C LEU A 686 26.96 6.43 -26.83
N ASN A 687 26.76 5.22 -27.38
CA ASN A 687 27.02 4.94 -28.79
C ASN A 687 26.10 5.73 -29.75
N ALA A 688 24.95 6.23 -29.28
CA ALA A 688 24.04 7.07 -30.04
C ALA A 688 24.36 8.58 -29.93
N LYS A 689 25.35 9.01 -29.13
CA LYS A 689 25.79 10.41 -29.09
C LYS A 689 26.46 10.81 -30.41
N GLU A 690 26.18 12.02 -30.86
CA GLU A 690 26.88 12.66 -31.98
C GLU A 690 28.30 13.07 -31.58
N GLN A 691 28.48 13.53 -30.35
CA GLN A 691 29.79 13.86 -29.75
C GLN A 691 30.61 12.59 -29.53
N ARG A 692 31.94 12.68 -29.67
CA ARG A 692 32.83 11.53 -29.52
C ARG A 692 32.87 11.04 -28.07
N VAL A 693 32.52 9.78 -27.87
CA VAL A 693 32.78 9.04 -26.63
C VAL A 693 33.93 8.06 -26.85
N VAL A 694 34.88 8.02 -25.91
CA VAL A 694 35.97 7.04 -25.91
C VAL A 694 35.64 5.88 -24.96
N PHE A 695 35.62 4.66 -25.49
CA PHE A 695 35.25 3.44 -24.77
C PHE A 695 36.50 2.65 -24.38
N VAL A 696 36.82 2.64 -23.09
CA VAL A 696 38.01 1.99 -22.53
C VAL A 696 37.63 0.63 -21.96
N LEU A 697 38.05 -0.44 -22.64
CA LEU A 697 37.63 -1.81 -22.40
C LEU A 697 38.80 -2.67 -21.91
N TRP A 698 39.06 -2.62 -20.60
CA TRP A 698 40.13 -3.39 -19.96
C TRP A 698 39.71 -4.84 -19.70
N GLY A 699 40.45 -5.78 -20.29
CA GLY A 699 40.25 -7.22 -20.06
C GLY A 699 39.11 -7.87 -20.84
N ALA A 700 39.10 -9.20 -20.82
CA ALA A 700 38.23 -10.01 -21.68
C ALA A 700 36.72 -9.82 -21.41
N TYR A 701 36.33 -9.43 -20.19
CA TYR A 701 34.92 -9.14 -19.88
C TYR A 701 34.45 -7.85 -20.56
N ALA A 702 35.18 -6.74 -20.39
CA ALA A 702 34.83 -5.45 -20.99
C ALA A 702 34.86 -5.50 -22.52
N ARG A 703 35.87 -6.13 -23.12
CA ARG A 703 36.00 -6.26 -24.59
C ARG A 703 34.80 -6.97 -25.26
N LYS A 704 34.07 -7.85 -24.56
CA LYS A 704 32.81 -8.45 -25.08
C LYS A 704 31.72 -7.42 -25.38
N LYS A 705 31.79 -6.22 -24.79
CA LYS A 705 30.83 -5.12 -25.02
C LYS A 705 31.18 -4.26 -26.25
N LYS A 706 32.37 -4.44 -26.87
CA LYS A 706 32.77 -3.76 -28.12
C LYS A 706 31.70 -3.85 -29.22
N LYS A 707 30.99 -4.97 -29.32
CA LYS A 707 29.88 -5.18 -30.27
C LYS A 707 28.69 -4.21 -30.14
N LEU A 708 28.62 -3.43 -29.06
CA LEU A 708 27.62 -2.40 -28.82
C LEU A 708 28.08 -1.00 -29.24
N VAL A 709 29.39 -0.84 -29.51
CA VAL A 709 29.99 0.40 -30.01
C VAL A 709 30.15 0.21 -31.52
N THR A 710 29.22 0.79 -32.27
CA THR A 710 29.07 0.61 -33.72
C THR A 710 29.16 1.92 -34.50
N ALA A 711 29.04 3.07 -33.84
CA ALA A 711 29.04 4.36 -34.53
C ALA A 711 30.49 4.82 -34.79
N PRO A 712 30.84 5.24 -36.02
CA PRO A 712 32.22 5.40 -36.47
C PRO A 712 32.96 6.59 -35.84
N GLN A 713 32.24 7.53 -35.23
CA GLN A 713 32.82 8.67 -34.53
C GLN A 713 33.44 8.29 -33.17
N HIS A 714 33.10 7.13 -32.61
CA HIS A 714 33.59 6.67 -31.30
C HIS A 714 34.88 5.87 -31.42
N VAL A 715 35.74 5.99 -30.40
CA VAL A 715 37.02 5.27 -30.35
C VAL A 715 36.98 4.21 -29.25
N VAL A 716 37.41 2.99 -29.55
CA VAL A 716 37.53 1.89 -28.57
C VAL A 716 38.99 1.61 -28.27
N ILE A 717 39.38 1.71 -26.99
CA ILE A 717 40.73 1.42 -26.50
C ILE A 717 40.68 0.13 -25.70
N GLU A 718 41.42 -0.89 -26.14
CA GLU A 718 41.40 -2.23 -25.56
C GLU A 718 42.77 -2.61 -24.99
N SER A 719 42.79 -3.19 -23.79
CA SER A 719 44.01 -3.76 -23.21
C SER A 719 43.71 -4.96 -22.31
N GLY A 720 44.73 -5.52 -21.64
CA GLY A 720 44.59 -6.48 -20.57
C GLY A 720 43.80 -5.91 -19.38
N HIS A 721 43.39 -6.77 -18.44
CA HIS A 721 42.78 -6.28 -17.20
C HIS A 721 43.88 -5.78 -16.25
N PRO A 722 43.70 -4.68 -15.51
CA PRO A 722 44.71 -4.15 -14.58
C PRO A 722 44.94 -5.03 -13.33
N SER A 723 44.35 -6.22 -13.21
CA SER A 723 44.59 -7.12 -12.07
C SER A 723 46.00 -7.73 -12.11
N PRO A 724 46.56 -8.16 -10.96
CA PRO A 724 47.89 -8.78 -10.89
C PRO A 724 48.10 -9.96 -11.85
N LEU A 725 47.03 -10.71 -12.15
CA LEU A 725 47.07 -11.87 -13.04
C LEU A 725 47.28 -11.53 -14.53
N SER A 726 47.02 -10.29 -14.95
CA SER A 726 47.13 -9.86 -16.35
C SER A 726 47.84 -8.51 -16.53
N VAL A 727 48.51 -8.01 -15.49
CA VAL A 727 49.22 -6.72 -15.52
C VAL A 727 50.24 -6.61 -16.65
N ARG A 728 50.88 -7.72 -17.07
CA ARG A 728 51.79 -7.77 -18.24
C ARG A 728 51.13 -7.42 -19.59
N HIS A 729 49.81 -7.45 -19.66
CA HIS A 729 49.03 -7.07 -20.85
C HIS A 729 48.33 -5.71 -20.67
N PHE A 730 48.57 -5.03 -19.55
CA PHE A 730 48.01 -3.71 -19.22
C PHE A 730 49.12 -2.65 -19.07
N ALA A 731 50.26 -3.02 -18.50
CA ALA A 731 51.43 -2.15 -18.36
C ALA A 731 51.99 -1.74 -19.75
N GLY A 732 52.29 -0.46 -19.91
CA GLY A 732 52.78 0.13 -21.15
C GLY A 732 51.74 0.25 -22.26
N THR A 733 50.45 0.07 -21.97
CA THR A 733 49.36 0.19 -22.98
C THR A 733 48.89 1.62 -23.20
N ARG A 734 49.34 2.56 -22.36
CA ARG A 734 49.16 4.01 -22.48
C ARG A 734 47.72 4.46 -22.78
N PRO A 735 46.73 4.01 -21.99
CA PRO A 735 45.32 4.27 -22.29
C PRO A 735 44.91 5.73 -22.07
N PHE A 736 45.55 6.47 -21.16
CA PHE A 736 45.15 7.83 -20.78
C PHE A 736 45.58 8.86 -21.84
N SER A 737 46.81 8.77 -22.34
CA SER A 737 47.27 9.59 -23.47
C SER A 737 46.54 9.22 -24.76
N ALA A 738 46.21 7.94 -24.97
CA ALA A 738 45.39 7.50 -26.09
C ALA A 738 43.95 8.04 -26.03
N VAL A 739 43.31 8.07 -24.84
CA VAL A 739 42.00 8.71 -24.65
C VAL A 739 42.08 10.22 -24.95
N ASN A 740 43.07 10.92 -24.39
CA ASN A 740 43.21 12.36 -24.59
C ASN A 740 43.45 12.71 -26.07
N ARG A 741 44.28 11.95 -26.77
CA ARG A 741 44.46 12.10 -28.22
C ARG A 741 43.16 11.84 -28.99
N ALA A 742 42.43 10.77 -28.67
CA ALA A 742 41.17 10.45 -29.33
C ALA A 742 40.11 11.55 -29.15
N LEU A 743 40.05 12.19 -27.98
CA LEU A 743 39.18 13.36 -27.74
C LEU A 743 39.64 14.58 -28.55
N GLN A 744 40.94 14.91 -28.50
CA GLN A 744 41.51 16.04 -29.25
C GLN A 744 41.33 15.90 -30.77
N GLU A 745 41.41 14.68 -31.31
CA GLU A 745 41.12 14.36 -32.72
C GLU A 745 39.65 14.63 -33.13
N ALA A 746 38.73 14.83 -32.18
CA ALA A 746 37.34 15.27 -32.42
C ALA A 746 37.10 16.75 -32.06
N GLY A 747 38.12 17.48 -31.62
CA GLY A 747 37.97 18.84 -31.06
C GLY A 747 37.42 18.87 -29.63
N GLU A 748 37.32 17.73 -28.95
CA GLU A 748 36.88 17.62 -27.56
C GLU A 748 38.03 17.90 -26.59
N GLU A 749 37.72 18.48 -25.43
CA GLU A 749 38.72 18.73 -24.39
C GLU A 749 39.28 17.42 -23.82
N ALA A 750 40.62 17.35 -23.72
CA ALA A 750 41.32 16.27 -23.02
C ALA A 750 40.83 16.12 -21.57
N VAL A 751 40.89 14.91 -21.02
CA VAL A 751 40.60 14.68 -19.60
C VAL A 751 41.83 15.09 -18.77
N ASP A 752 41.61 15.93 -17.76
CA ASP A 752 42.56 16.05 -16.66
C ASP A 752 42.47 14.82 -15.77
N TRP A 753 43.50 13.97 -15.83
CA TRP A 753 43.61 12.75 -15.05
C TRP A 753 44.20 12.97 -13.65
N SER A 754 44.51 14.20 -13.25
CA SER A 754 44.94 14.53 -11.89
C SER A 754 43.93 14.03 -10.85
N LEU A 755 44.40 13.67 -9.65
CA LEU A 755 43.54 13.38 -8.51
C LEU A 755 43.96 14.28 -7.34
N PRO A 756 43.00 14.80 -6.54
CA PRO A 756 43.32 15.44 -5.28
C PRO A 756 44.11 14.46 -4.40
N GLN A 757 45.03 14.96 -3.57
CA GLN A 757 45.93 14.10 -2.80
C GLN A 757 45.26 13.42 -1.57
#